data_AF-A0A4R1MLI1-F1
#
_entry.id   AF-A0A4R1MLI1-F1
#
_cell.length_a   1.000
_cell.length_b   1.000
_cell.length_c   1.000
_cell.angle_alpha   90.00
_cell.angle_beta   90.00
_cell.angle_gamma   90.00
#
_symmetry.space_group_name_H-M   'P 1'
#
loop_
_entity.id
_entity.type
_entity.pdbx_description
1 polymer ?
#
loop_
_entity_poly.entity_id
_entity_poly.type
_entity_poly.pdbx_seq_one_letter_code
_entity_poly.pdbx_strand_id
1 'polypeptide(L)'
;MAAGEAPIAEMRATEDAAFDVVLSPAASAQRPALDAIRIVDNLFAIGRSEAPFTDYPAERIARLSRRHARVFTEHGAVYVADLGSKNGTTVNGVAVRQTPARVRAGDELCFGGELCYRVSIEPRARIVAAASSPTAPGLLLVPQRDDLGLQPIEVQAFPFLVSKADEVFSRYKDRYPHQVNYISRRHAHIFLKGGELYVEDLGSTNGTFVGGKRLDESALPLVEGDLVAFGGDHFVYRVTLQKPPEVEPTVTQLFLNPAADEAADPDKTTFVGAAHSFLDIFCVDPGLQREDEVNEAAQAASAHAKRDAPTGTARGATGTNGTNGANGAASTAAAKGRPRRWRLLAGELGKAFAIDDRASVRRMATWGGVGVVVIVAIASALYMRGSSERELKNLLANGDYTSAVTAASGYLANHPTDTKVSALASEALLKAKLPSWLNALQKAQFDQADALLKEMRSLSANNADAASLIGELQWVGDLERFVAARGGMDAPIRMYVDEGTIDNLLQRWEDDAKSHQRALDRIASYVPVFADPYAQALSHLRKLESDDSVYLAAIDRLNGTIRTELARDKPDALPPVLDDYAQRYPRLAGIDRVRQDLRQYTDLLNAALSRQLVPLLAMLKSARFSTPPFQAQFQQLAASRLPSSDVIARHDAVTAAWRRGDAQQALAGLQAMPAGPWSDVLAAELAHKKALLDQYAQLQKTHGDKDYDQRLLSFYASLDPATDVWFLQSIQKDVAALHDKALARAQDLMLRAQSLWKQYRAGGSIGGTQRLEAGISPGFRSEARLLSDAQTSAQQGMRIYTQLKADHPADFDRLLADIEAETNLQRRSLTELRMVLDPGLLKAKLALIGGEQSETRQSP
;
A
#
# COMPACT_ATOMS: atom_id res chain seq x y z
N MET A 1 -25.64 20.44 14.88
CA MET A 1 -24.41 20.98 15.49
C MET A 1 -23.90 19.95 16.48
N ALA A 2 -23.00 19.08 16.03
CA ALA A 2 -22.23 18.18 16.87
C ALA A 2 -20.76 18.65 16.76
N ALA A 3 -20.12 18.86 17.90
CA ALA A 3 -18.76 19.36 17.98
C ALA A 3 -17.78 18.21 17.73
N GLY A 4 -16.88 18.35 16.74
CA GLY A 4 -15.75 17.42 16.61
C GLY A 4 -15.19 17.09 15.23
N GLU A 5 -15.67 17.69 14.12
CA GLU A 5 -15.09 17.43 12.79
C GLU A 5 -14.79 18.74 12.07
N ALA A 6 -13.50 18.98 11.79
CA ALA A 6 -13.06 20.02 10.87
C ALA A 6 -13.05 19.47 9.42
N PRO A 7 -13.20 20.32 8.39
CA PRO A 7 -13.45 19.89 7.02
C PRO A 7 -12.19 19.42 6.26
N ILE A 8 -12.39 18.54 5.29
CA ILE A 8 -11.38 17.88 4.41
C ILE A 8 -10.41 18.83 3.68
N ALA A 9 -10.72 20.14 3.64
CA ALA A 9 -9.78 21.16 3.14
C ALA A 9 -8.54 21.33 4.05
N GLU A 10 -8.62 20.97 5.34
CA GLU A 10 -7.49 20.97 6.27
C GLU A 10 -6.62 19.70 6.19
N MET A 11 -7.14 18.59 5.64
CA MET A 11 -6.37 17.34 5.49
C MET A 11 -5.35 17.39 4.35
N ARG A 12 -5.61 18.15 3.27
CA ARG A 12 -4.67 18.34 2.15
C ARG A 12 -3.46 19.21 2.49
N ALA A 13 -3.40 19.82 3.67
CA ALA A 13 -2.29 20.69 4.10
C ALA A 13 -1.28 20.00 5.02
N THR A 14 -1.38 18.68 5.25
CA THR A 14 -0.58 17.96 6.25
C THR A 14 0.51 17.05 5.69
N GLU A 15 0.78 17.08 4.38
CA GLU A 15 2.00 16.43 3.83
C GLU A 15 3.27 17.26 4.03
N ASP A 16 3.20 18.45 4.65
CA ASP A 16 4.36 19.29 4.98
C ASP A 16 4.18 20.12 6.27
N ALA A 17 3.27 19.71 7.17
CA ALA A 17 3.16 20.36 8.46
C ALA A 17 4.20 19.76 9.42
N ALA A 18 5.35 20.43 9.59
CA ALA A 18 6.23 20.15 10.72
C ALA A 18 5.39 20.15 12.01
N PHE A 19 5.44 19.07 12.79
CA PHE A 19 4.73 18.95 14.06
C PHE A 19 5.72 18.61 15.17
N ASP A 20 5.41 19.05 16.38
CA ASP A 20 6.15 18.68 17.58
C ASP A 20 5.36 17.61 18.33
N VAL A 21 6.07 16.60 18.85
CA VAL A 21 5.48 15.66 19.81
C VAL A 21 5.71 16.21 21.20
N VAL A 22 4.65 16.50 21.95
CA VAL A 22 4.75 17.02 23.32
C VAL A 22 4.29 15.94 24.29
N LEU A 23 5.20 15.53 25.17
CA LEU A 23 4.93 14.61 26.27
C LEU A 23 4.61 15.43 27.51
N SER A 24 3.32 15.60 27.80
CA SER A 24 2.85 16.28 29.00
C SER A 24 2.72 15.28 30.15
N PRO A 25 3.27 15.52 31.34
CA PRO A 25 3.19 14.56 32.44
C PRO A 25 1.72 14.22 32.76
N ALA A 26 1.41 12.91 32.82
CA ALA A 26 0.10 12.45 33.25
C ALA A 26 -0.04 12.79 34.75
N ALA A 27 -1.00 13.65 35.09
CA ALA A 27 -1.16 14.18 36.44
C ALA A 27 -1.34 13.05 37.49
N SER A 28 -0.26 12.67 38.16
CA SER A 28 -0.35 12.00 39.46
C SER A 28 -0.53 13.08 40.53
N ALA A 29 -1.54 12.90 41.36
CA ALA A 29 -1.88 13.80 42.44
C ALA A 29 -0.82 13.81 43.55
N GLN A 30 0.35 14.43 43.32
CA GLN A 30 1.28 15.00 44.32
C GLN A 30 2.51 15.61 43.63
N ARG A 31 2.82 16.88 43.99
CA ARG A 31 3.88 17.75 43.42
C ARG A 31 5.33 17.29 43.72
N PRO A 32 6.34 17.81 42.99
CA PRO A 32 6.25 18.80 41.92
C PRO A 32 6.04 18.18 40.54
N ALA A 33 5.42 18.97 39.66
CA ALA A 33 5.14 18.64 38.27
C ALA A 33 6.46 18.40 37.53
N LEU A 34 6.54 17.28 36.81
CA LEU A 34 7.55 17.09 35.78
C LEU A 34 7.32 18.14 34.68
N ASP A 35 8.36 18.54 33.97
CA ASP A 35 8.20 19.45 32.84
C ASP A 35 7.69 18.69 31.62
N ALA A 36 6.95 19.39 30.75
CA ALA A 36 6.54 18.84 29.46
C ALA A 36 7.77 18.70 28.57
N ILE A 37 7.93 17.52 27.96
CA ILE A 37 9.04 17.26 27.04
C ILE A 37 8.55 17.52 25.62
N ARG A 38 9.10 18.54 24.97
CA ARG A 38 8.83 18.82 23.56
C ARG A 38 9.89 18.18 22.69
N ILE A 39 9.48 17.22 21.88
CA ILE A 39 10.30 16.49 20.93
C ILE A 39 10.18 17.18 19.57
N VAL A 40 11.28 17.81 19.18
CA VAL A 40 11.43 18.59 17.94
C VAL A 40 12.13 17.76 16.85
N ASP A 41 12.96 16.80 17.28
CA ASP A 41 13.75 15.91 16.43
C ASP A 41 12.95 14.67 15.98
N ASN A 42 13.32 14.10 14.83
CA ASN A 42 12.69 12.87 14.31
C ASN A 42 13.01 11.63 15.15
N LEU A 43 14.04 11.68 16.00
CA LEU A 43 14.42 10.62 16.93
C LEU A 43 14.75 11.23 18.30
N PHE A 44 14.10 10.72 19.33
CA PHE A 44 14.30 11.14 20.71
C PHE A 44 14.65 9.94 21.59
N ALA A 45 15.82 10.01 22.22
CA ALA A 45 16.33 8.96 23.09
C ALA A 45 15.77 9.11 24.51
N ILE A 46 15.33 7.99 25.11
CA ILE A 46 14.82 7.96 26.47
C ILE A 46 15.71 7.05 27.30
N GLY A 47 16.27 7.63 28.36
CA GLY A 47 17.14 6.92 29.28
C GLY A 47 17.60 7.82 30.42
N ARG A 48 18.03 7.22 31.52
CA ARG A 48 18.48 7.98 32.72
C ARG A 48 19.76 8.79 32.50
N SER A 49 20.44 8.56 31.38
CA SER A 49 21.67 9.27 30.97
C SER A 49 21.42 10.21 29.79
N GLU A 50 20.16 10.41 29.40
CA GLU A 50 19.75 11.33 28.33
C GLU A 50 19.04 12.54 28.95
N ALA A 51 19.19 13.72 28.34
CA ALA A 51 18.41 14.90 28.70
C ALA A 51 16.96 14.74 28.18
N PRO A 52 15.92 15.26 28.88
CA PRO A 52 15.98 15.99 30.14
C PRO A 52 16.01 15.08 31.40
N PHE A 53 15.93 13.75 31.23
CA PHE A 53 15.85 12.82 32.37
C PHE A 53 17.08 12.81 33.26
N THR A 54 18.25 13.18 32.73
CA THR A 54 19.49 13.31 33.52
C THR A 54 19.38 14.37 34.62
N ASP A 55 18.51 15.37 34.44
CA ASP A 55 18.28 16.45 35.41
C ASP A 55 17.19 16.10 36.44
N TYR A 56 16.53 14.95 36.30
CA TYR A 56 15.51 14.52 37.25
C TYR A 56 16.14 13.94 38.53
N PRO A 57 15.47 14.06 39.69
CA PRO A 57 15.94 13.44 40.93
C PRO A 57 16.20 11.94 40.77
N ALA A 58 17.33 11.46 41.30
CA ALA A 58 17.80 10.08 41.14
C ALA A 58 16.74 9.02 41.52
N GLU A 59 15.90 9.32 42.50
CA GLU A 59 14.79 8.46 42.95
C GLU A 59 13.76 8.20 41.83
N ARG A 60 13.50 9.19 40.95
CA ARG A 60 12.49 9.10 39.88
C ARG A 60 13.00 8.40 38.63
N ILE A 61 14.30 8.49 38.36
CA ILE A 61 14.94 7.84 37.21
C ILE A 61 15.63 6.52 37.58
N ALA A 62 15.53 6.09 38.84
CA ALA A 62 16.08 4.81 39.32
C ALA A 62 15.52 3.61 38.53
N ARG A 63 14.25 3.69 38.10
CA ARG A 63 13.57 2.68 37.29
C ARG A 63 13.80 2.84 35.79
N LEU A 64 14.41 3.95 35.35
CA LEU A 64 14.74 4.18 33.95
C LEU A 64 16.10 3.54 33.62
N SER A 65 16.15 2.79 32.52
CA SER A 65 17.41 2.20 32.06
C SER A 65 18.32 3.29 31.48
N ARG A 66 19.63 3.05 31.37
CA ARG A 66 20.54 3.97 30.65
C ARG A 66 20.10 4.17 29.20
N ARG A 67 19.76 3.06 28.53
CA ARG A 67 19.05 3.01 27.24
C ARG A 67 17.70 2.34 27.53
N HIS A 68 16.62 3.11 27.55
CA HIS A 68 15.30 2.59 27.96
C HIS A 68 14.37 2.44 26.75
N ALA A 69 14.13 3.54 26.04
CA ALA A 69 13.24 3.55 24.88
C ALA A 69 13.69 4.59 23.86
N ARG A 70 13.05 4.60 22.70
CA ARG A 70 13.12 5.72 21.74
C ARG A 70 11.74 6.07 21.24
N VAL A 71 11.50 7.36 21.09
CA VAL A 71 10.34 7.89 20.35
C VAL A 71 10.85 8.41 19.02
N PHE A 72 10.16 8.10 17.93
CA PHE A 72 10.57 8.54 16.60
C PHE A 72 9.37 8.81 15.69
N THR A 73 9.60 9.62 14.67
CA THR A 73 8.60 10.01 13.67
C THR A 73 8.98 9.41 12.32
N GLU A 74 8.04 8.72 11.68
CA GLU A 74 8.23 8.10 10.38
C GLU A 74 6.95 8.22 9.54
N HIS A 75 7.06 8.67 8.28
CA HIS A 75 5.92 8.89 7.38
C HIS A 75 4.78 9.72 8.00
N GLY A 76 5.11 10.72 8.82
CA GLY A 76 4.13 11.56 9.52
C GLY A 76 3.41 10.87 10.70
N ALA A 77 3.87 9.70 11.13
CA ALA A 77 3.35 8.98 12.29
C ALA A 77 4.42 8.81 13.38
N VAL A 78 3.98 8.82 14.65
CA VAL A 78 4.86 8.70 15.82
C VAL A 78 4.88 7.25 16.31
N TYR A 79 6.05 6.76 16.69
CA TYR A 79 6.27 5.41 17.21
C TYR A 79 7.15 5.44 18.46
N VAL A 80 7.06 4.40 19.28
CA VAL A 80 7.95 4.16 20.42
C VAL A 80 8.49 2.73 20.39
N ALA A 81 9.79 2.56 20.65
CA ALA A 81 10.44 1.26 20.75
C ALA A 81 11.10 1.09 22.13
N ASP A 82 10.88 -0.05 22.79
CA ASP A 82 11.60 -0.42 24.01
C ASP A 82 12.97 -1.04 23.63
N LEU A 83 14.04 -0.63 24.30
CA LEU A 83 15.41 -1.07 24.01
C LEU A 83 15.88 -2.19 24.96
N GLY A 84 14.98 -3.11 25.32
CA GLY A 84 15.28 -4.18 26.28
C GLY A 84 15.42 -3.62 27.69
N SER A 85 14.55 -2.68 28.04
CA SER A 85 14.61 -2.00 29.33
C SER A 85 14.28 -2.95 30.48
N LYS A 86 14.85 -2.69 31.68
CA LYS A 86 14.65 -3.57 32.84
C LYS A 86 13.22 -3.52 33.39
N ASN A 87 12.57 -2.36 33.26
CA ASN A 87 11.27 -2.08 33.86
C ASN A 87 10.15 -1.83 32.83
N GLY A 88 10.46 -1.96 31.54
CA GLY A 88 9.50 -1.89 30.44
C GLY A 88 9.01 -0.49 30.06
N THR A 89 8.57 -0.38 28.81
CA THR A 89 7.84 0.77 28.24
C THR A 89 6.40 0.36 27.93
N THR A 90 5.40 1.20 28.19
CA THR A 90 3.99 0.91 27.88
C THR A 90 3.30 2.05 27.14
N VAL A 91 2.39 1.71 26.23
CA VAL A 91 1.45 2.63 25.56
C VAL A 91 0.03 2.25 26.01
N ASN A 92 -0.69 3.18 26.62
CA ASN A 92 -2.02 2.97 27.20
C ASN A 92 -2.07 1.73 28.12
N GLY A 93 -1.02 1.52 28.92
CA GLY A 93 -0.86 0.35 29.80
C GLY A 93 -0.45 -0.96 29.13
N VAL A 94 -0.37 -1.01 27.80
CA VAL A 94 0.09 -2.18 27.03
C VAL A 94 1.61 -2.13 26.86
N ALA A 95 2.32 -3.19 27.28
CA ALA A 95 3.78 -3.24 27.15
C ALA A 95 4.24 -3.27 25.69
N VAL A 96 5.14 -2.36 25.37
CA VAL A 96 5.90 -2.33 24.12
C VAL A 96 6.92 -3.47 24.19
N ARG A 97 6.69 -4.52 23.40
CA ARG A 97 7.57 -5.71 23.34
C ARG A 97 8.69 -5.47 22.32
N GLN A 98 9.10 -6.50 21.59
CA GLN A 98 10.21 -6.43 20.64
C GLN A 98 9.91 -5.62 19.37
N THR A 99 8.65 -5.23 19.14
CA THR A 99 8.24 -4.41 18.00
C THR A 99 7.84 -3.00 18.47
N PRO A 100 8.22 -1.94 17.73
CA PRO A 100 7.80 -0.58 18.02
C PRO A 100 6.28 -0.44 18.01
N ALA A 101 5.72 0.28 18.97
CA ALA A 101 4.30 0.57 19.07
C ALA A 101 4.00 1.95 18.46
N ARG A 102 2.92 2.06 17.68
CA ARG A 102 2.45 3.34 17.15
C ARG A 102 1.81 4.16 18.28
N VAL A 103 2.12 5.44 18.32
CA VAL A 103 1.65 6.41 19.31
C VAL A 103 0.77 7.47 18.62
N ARG A 104 -0.38 7.77 19.20
CA ARG A 104 -1.34 8.77 18.71
C ARG A 104 -1.52 9.90 19.72
N ALA A 105 -2.01 11.05 19.25
CA ALA A 105 -2.41 12.14 20.12
C ALA A 105 -3.46 11.66 21.14
N GLY A 106 -3.25 11.98 22.41
CA GLY A 106 -4.07 11.56 23.54
C GLY A 106 -3.56 10.31 24.27
N ASP A 107 -2.70 9.49 23.65
CA ASP A 107 -2.17 8.27 24.25
C ASP A 107 -1.34 8.55 25.51
N GLU A 108 -1.38 7.62 26.46
CA GLU A 108 -0.54 7.62 27.65
C GLU A 108 0.69 6.74 27.42
N LEU A 109 1.87 7.33 27.52
CA LEU A 109 3.16 6.67 27.31
C LEU A 109 3.92 6.65 28.63
N CYS A 110 4.23 5.45 29.16
CA CYS A 110 4.93 5.29 30.43
C CYS A 110 6.28 4.58 30.27
N PHE A 111 7.28 5.08 30.99
CA PHE A 111 8.63 4.50 31.06
C PHE A 111 8.94 4.05 32.47
N GLY A 112 9.42 2.81 32.62
CA GLY A 112 9.75 2.22 33.91
C GLY A 112 8.58 2.08 34.90
N GLY A 113 7.34 2.23 34.40
CA GLY A 113 6.08 2.16 35.13
C GLY A 113 5.65 3.43 35.88
N GLU A 114 6.56 4.36 36.15
CA GLU A 114 6.28 5.54 36.99
C GLU A 114 6.35 6.88 36.22
N LEU A 115 7.10 6.94 35.11
CA LEU A 115 7.21 8.14 34.29
C LEU A 115 6.18 8.10 33.16
N CYS A 116 4.95 8.51 33.46
CA CYS A 116 3.83 8.52 32.52
C CYS A 116 3.57 9.91 31.93
N TYR A 117 3.38 9.96 30.61
CA TYR A 117 3.13 11.17 29.86
C TYR A 117 1.92 11.00 28.94
N ARG A 118 1.07 12.02 28.85
CA ARG A 118 0.07 12.16 27.80
C ARG A 118 0.70 12.80 26.57
N VAL A 119 0.50 12.16 25.43
CA VAL A 119 1.05 12.60 24.14
C VAL A 119 0.12 13.63 23.51
N SER A 120 0.64 14.80 23.13
CA SER A 120 0.00 15.70 22.17
C SER A 120 0.86 15.85 20.92
N ILE A 121 0.21 16.03 19.77
CA ILE A 121 0.86 16.27 18.48
C ILE A 121 0.43 17.68 18.07
N GLU A 122 1.36 18.62 18.13
CA GLU A 122 1.07 20.05 17.94
C GLU A 122 1.65 20.56 16.60
N PRO A 123 0.86 21.24 15.76
CA PRO A 123 1.38 21.86 14.54
C PRO A 123 2.45 22.92 14.87
N ARG A 124 3.64 22.86 14.24
CA ARG A 124 4.70 23.85 14.42
C ARG A 124 4.28 25.16 13.75
N ALA A 125 4.17 26.25 14.53
CA ALA A 125 3.70 27.53 14.00
C ALA A 125 4.63 28.09 12.91
N ARG A 126 4.07 28.41 11.73
CA ARG A 126 4.79 28.84 10.51
C ARG A 126 5.70 30.07 10.64
N ILE A 127 5.61 30.84 11.72
CA ILE A 127 6.36 32.10 11.90
C ILE A 127 7.86 31.86 12.20
N VAL A 128 8.26 30.65 12.60
CA VAL A 128 9.68 30.27 12.79
C VAL A 128 10.20 29.35 11.67
N ALA A 129 9.31 28.75 10.87
CA ALA A 129 9.66 27.72 9.88
C ALA A 129 10.34 28.24 8.61
N ALA A 130 10.27 29.54 8.31
CA ALA A 130 10.90 30.13 7.13
C ALA A 130 12.34 30.61 7.36
N ALA A 131 12.84 30.61 8.59
CA ALA A 131 14.18 31.16 8.91
C ALA A 131 15.18 30.14 9.45
N SER A 132 14.79 28.90 9.75
CA SER A 132 15.71 27.88 10.24
C SER A 132 15.06 26.50 10.30
N SER A 133 14.77 25.92 9.13
CA SER A 133 14.93 24.46 9.03
C SER A 133 16.43 24.25 8.77
N PRO A 134 17.23 23.74 9.73
CA PRO A 134 18.59 23.37 9.40
C PRO A 134 18.48 22.28 8.33
N THR A 135 18.82 22.62 7.10
CA THR A 135 19.05 21.62 6.06
C THR A 135 20.09 20.67 6.66
N ALA A 136 19.72 19.40 6.79
CA ALA A 136 20.59 18.36 7.34
C ALA A 136 21.97 18.47 6.66
N PRO A 137 23.08 18.58 7.41
CA PRO A 137 24.40 18.54 6.80
C PRO A 137 24.53 17.25 5.98
N GLY A 138 24.94 17.37 4.73
CA GLY A 138 25.26 16.18 3.93
C GLY A 138 26.46 15.49 4.56
N LEU A 139 26.46 14.16 4.62
CA LEU A 139 27.60 13.39 5.11
C LEU A 139 28.18 12.57 3.97
N LEU A 140 29.44 12.82 3.63
CA LEU A 140 30.22 11.97 2.74
C LEU A 140 31.22 11.17 3.58
N LEU A 141 31.11 9.84 3.52
CA LEU A 141 32.06 8.91 4.11
C LEU A 141 33.05 8.48 3.01
N VAL A 142 34.28 8.98 3.09
CA VAL A 142 35.33 8.72 2.11
C VAL A 142 36.18 7.52 2.56
N PRO A 143 36.27 6.43 1.77
CA PRO A 143 37.01 5.24 2.17
C PRO A 143 38.49 5.57 2.41
N GLN A 144 39.10 4.92 3.40
CA GLN A 144 40.54 5.07 3.71
C GLN A 144 41.36 3.83 3.34
N ARG A 145 40.71 2.82 2.75
CA ARG A 145 41.30 1.54 2.37
C ARG A 145 41.18 1.32 0.87
N ASP A 146 42.30 1.39 0.17
CA ASP A 146 42.36 1.20 -1.28
C ASP A 146 42.41 -0.29 -1.68
N ASP A 147 42.76 -1.17 -0.74
CA ASP A 147 42.91 -2.61 -0.98
C ASP A 147 41.58 -3.34 -1.21
N LEU A 148 40.50 -2.83 -0.62
CA LEU A 148 39.15 -3.42 -0.72
C LEU A 148 38.30 -2.78 -1.82
N GLY A 149 38.78 -1.73 -2.49
CA GLY A 149 38.00 -1.00 -3.49
C GLY A 149 36.67 -0.45 -2.93
N LEU A 150 36.70 0.01 -1.68
CA LEU A 150 35.53 0.62 -1.04
C LEU A 150 35.13 1.88 -1.80
N GLN A 151 33.83 2.13 -1.90
CA GLN A 151 33.27 3.30 -2.57
C GLN A 151 32.90 4.38 -1.55
N PRO A 152 32.99 5.68 -1.90
CA PRO A 152 32.43 6.74 -1.09
C PRO A 152 30.93 6.54 -0.85
N ILE A 153 30.47 6.84 0.37
CA ILE A 153 29.05 6.75 0.75
C ILE A 153 28.56 8.17 0.99
N GLU A 154 27.62 8.63 0.17
CA GLU A 154 26.96 9.91 0.36
C GLU A 154 25.60 9.70 1.05
N VAL A 155 25.50 10.20 2.28
CA VAL A 155 24.33 10.09 3.14
C VAL A 155 23.59 11.43 3.12
N GLN A 156 22.43 11.43 2.48
CA GLN A 156 21.60 12.62 2.28
C GLN A 156 20.36 12.66 3.20
N ALA A 157 20.06 11.56 3.88
CA ALA A 157 18.93 11.43 4.80
C ALA A 157 19.36 10.70 6.07
N PHE A 158 18.81 11.15 7.21
CA PHE A 158 19.11 10.60 8.53
C PHE A 158 17.82 10.11 9.19
N PRO A 159 17.86 8.96 9.88
CA PRO A 159 19.03 8.19 10.29
C PRO A 159 19.62 7.36 9.14
N PHE A 160 20.90 7.03 9.23
CA PHE A 160 21.57 6.09 8.33
C PHE A 160 22.00 4.86 9.12
N LEU A 161 21.45 3.69 8.78
CA LEU A 161 21.77 2.43 9.44
C LEU A 161 22.98 1.78 8.78
N VAL A 162 24.00 1.48 9.56
CA VAL A 162 25.10 0.62 9.17
C VAL A 162 24.69 -0.83 9.41
N SER A 163 24.50 -1.57 8.33
CA SER A 163 24.03 -2.95 8.37
C SER A 163 24.70 -3.80 7.30
N LYS A 164 25.06 -5.04 7.63
CA LYS A 164 25.53 -6.01 6.63
C LYS A 164 24.46 -6.45 5.62
N ALA A 165 23.19 -6.14 5.89
CA ALA A 165 22.06 -6.43 5.00
C ALA A 165 21.75 -5.28 4.03
N ASP A 166 22.29 -4.09 4.28
CA ASP A 166 22.15 -2.93 3.40
C ASP A 166 23.01 -3.13 2.14
N GLU A 167 22.52 -2.69 0.98
CA GLU A 167 23.23 -2.68 -0.30
C GLU A 167 24.61 -2.00 -0.20
N VAL A 168 24.72 -0.95 0.61
CA VAL A 168 25.98 -0.19 0.83
C VAL A 168 27.13 -1.10 1.28
N PHE A 169 26.85 -2.11 2.10
CA PHE A 169 27.87 -3.04 2.63
C PHE A 169 27.76 -4.44 2.04
N SER A 170 26.55 -4.92 1.73
CA SER A 170 26.31 -6.27 1.20
C SER A 170 26.85 -6.47 -0.21
N ARG A 171 27.00 -5.41 -1.02
CA ARG A 171 27.65 -5.48 -2.35
C ARG A 171 29.09 -6.02 -2.31
N TYR A 172 29.77 -5.92 -1.19
CA TYR A 172 31.12 -6.46 -1.02
C TYR A 172 31.10 -7.94 -0.63
N LYS A 173 29.93 -8.55 -0.40
CA LYS A 173 29.81 -9.92 0.11
C LYS A 173 30.31 -10.96 -0.91
N ASP A 174 30.07 -10.75 -2.20
CA ASP A 174 30.52 -11.70 -3.22
C ASP A 174 32.04 -11.70 -3.40
N ARG A 175 32.67 -10.52 -3.23
CA ARG A 175 34.11 -10.35 -3.44
C ARG A 175 34.93 -10.53 -2.15
N TYR A 176 34.38 -10.11 -1.02
CA TYR A 176 35.00 -10.11 0.30
C TYR A 176 34.02 -10.56 1.40
N PRO A 177 33.50 -11.80 1.34
CA PRO A 177 32.46 -12.29 2.26
C PRO A 177 32.89 -12.19 3.74
N HIS A 178 34.15 -12.49 4.03
CA HIS A 178 34.70 -12.38 5.38
C HIS A 178 34.66 -10.95 5.92
N GLN A 179 34.98 -9.94 5.09
CA GLN A 179 34.98 -8.53 5.49
C GLN A 179 33.57 -8.09 5.92
N VAL A 180 32.55 -8.43 5.12
CA VAL A 180 31.15 -8.07 5.39
C VAL A 180 30.61 -8.72 6.67
N ASN A 181 31.09 -9.92 7.02
CA ASN A 181 30.71 -10.61 8.25
C ASN A 181 31.21 -9.91 9.54
N TYR A 182 32.11 -8.94 9.45
CA TYR A 182 32.49 -8.11 10.60
C TYR A 182 31.49 -7.00 10.91
N ILE A 183 30.61 -6.67 9.96
CA ILE A 183 29.48 -5.77 10.18
C ILE A 183 28.28 -6.58 10.68
N SER A 184 27.56 -6.07 11.67
CA SER A 184 26.37 -6.72 12.21
C SER A 184 25.14 -6.25 11.44
N ARG A 185 24.02 -6.99 11.49
CA ARG A 185 22.75 -6.52 10.88
C ARG A 185 22.20 -5.25 11.53
N ARG A 186 22.54 -5.03 12.79
CA ARG A 186 22.31 -3.79 13.54
C ARG A 186 23.66 -3.32 14.07
N HIS A 187 24.51 -2.76 13.21
CA HIS A 187 25.88 -2.44 13.59
C HIS A 187 25.96 -1.10 14.29
N ALA A 188 25.66 -0.03 13.57
CA ALA A 188 25.62 1.34 14.10
C ALA A 188 24.58 2.14 13.35
N HIS A 189 24.24 3.32 13.85
CA HIS A 189 23.44 4.27 13.07
C HIS A 189 24.00 5.68 13.24
N ILE A 190 23.82 6.50 12.20
CA ILE A 190 24.17 7.91 12.18
C ILE A 190 22.88 8.72 12.15
N PHE A 191 22.73 9.70 13.03
CA PHE A 191 21.48 10.44 13.17
C PHE A 191 21.73 11.90 13.53
N LEU A 192 20.73 12.74 13.30
CA LEU A 192 20.77 14.15 13.68
C LEU A 192 20.28 14.33 15.11
N LYS A 193 21.04 15.09 15.91
CA LYS A 193 20.66 15.53 17.26
C LYS A 193 21.08 16.99 17.41
N GLY A 194 20.11 17.89 17.59
CA GLY A 194 20.40 19.33 17.75
C GLY A 194 21.10 19.99 16.55
N GLY A 195 20.88 19.47 15.33
CA GLY A 195 21.51 19.98 14.10
C GLY A 195 22.92 19.44 13.82
N GLU A 196 23.47 18.61 14.72
CA GLU A 196 24.76 17.95 14.56
C GLU A 196 24.57 16.45 14.28
N LEU A 197 25.52 15.84 13.55
CA LEU A 197 25.51 14.40 13.29
C LEU A 197 26.16 13.63 14.43
N TYR A 198 25.49 12.57 14.87
CA TYR A 198 25.98 11.65 15.88
C TYR A 198 26.01 10.24 15.32
N VAL A 199 26.99 9.45 15.76
CA VAL A 199 27.05 8.01 15.51
C VAL A 199 26.88 7.25 16.82
N GLU A 200 26.13 6.16 16.79
CA GLU A 200 25.97 5.26 17.94
C GLU A 200 26.07 3.81 17.49
N ASP A 201 26.83 3.02 18.26
CA ASP A 201 26.90 1.58 18.11
C ASP A 201 25.61 0.93 18.65
N LEU A 202 24.99 0.06 17.86
CA LEU A 202 23.73 -0.60 18.20
C LEU A 202 23.93 -1.93 18.95
N GLY A 203 25.13 -2.15 19.49
CA GLY A 203 25.52 -3.39 20.16
C GLY A 203 26.16 -4.38 19.21
N SER A 204 26.93 -3.88 18.25
CA SER A 204 27.63 -4.67 17.27
C SER A 204 28.65 -5.63 17.89
N THR A 205 28.83 -6.78 17.25
CA THR A 205 29.76 -7.83 17.69
C THR A 205 31.20 -7.30 17.74
N ASN A 206 31.62 -6.58 16.69
CA ASN A 206 32.99 -6.11 16.51
C ASN A 206 33.24 -4.64 16.86
N GLY A 207 32.19 -3.90 17.21
CA GLY A 207 32.28 -2.51 17.63
C GLY A 207 32.34 -1.50 16.48
N THR A 208 31.90 -0.29 16.80
CA THR A 208 32.13 0.92 16.00
C THR A 208 33.20 1.79 16.65
N PHE A 209 34.06 2.43 15.84
CA PHE A 209 35.18 3.24 16.31
C PHE A 209 35.14 4.63 15.69
N VAL A 210 35.48 5.66 16.45
CA VAL A 210 35.67 7.03 15.95
C VAL A 210 37.03 7.53 16.44
N GLY A 211 37.88 8.00 15.52
CA GLY A 211 39.24 8.45 15.83
C GLY A 211 40.10 7.37 16.50
N GLY A 212 39.86 6.10 16.16
CA GLY A 212 40.56 4.94 16.74
C GLY A 212 40.09 4.52 18.14
N LYS A 213 39.08 5.20 18.73
CA LYS A 213 38.47 4.82 20.01
C LYS A 213 37.16 4.08 19.76
N ARG A 214 36.99 2.92 20.38
CA ARG A 214 35.73 2.18 20.33
C ARG A 214 34.64 2.98 21.03
N LEU A 215 33.48 3.10 20.41
CA LEU A 215 32.30 3.68 21.03
C LEU A 215 31.80 2.76 22.15
N ASP A 216 31.44 3.35 23.29
CA ASP A 216 30.71 2.67 24.36
C ASP A 216 29.19 2.70 24.07
N GLU A 217 28.34 2.42 25.05
CA GLU A 217 26.86 2.46 24.93
C GLU A 217 26.26 3.86 24.64
N SER A 218 27.06 4.86 24.27
CA SER A 218 26.67 6.28 24.12
C SER A 218 26.99 6.81 22.73
N ALA A 219 26.10 7.64 22.18
CA ALA A 219 26.32 8.30 20.90
C ALA A 219 27.44 9.34 20.97
N LEU A 220 28.25 9.45 19.92
CA LEU A 220 29.35 10.42 19.80
C LEU A 220 29.08 11.39 18.64
N PRO A 221 29.31 12.70 18.79
CA PRO A 221 29.23 13.63 17.67
C PRO A 221 30.30 13.30 16.61
N LEU A 222 29.93 13.40 15.34
CA LEU A 222 30.82 13.28 14.19
C LEU A 222 31.30 14.66 13.75
N VAL A 223 32.62 14.81 13.61
CA VAL A 223 33.28 16.05 13.18
C VAL A 223 33.96 15.85 11.82
N GLU A 224 34.08 16.93 11.06
CA GLU A 224 34.86 16.97 9.81
C GLU A 224 36.25 16.33 10.00
N GLY A 225 36.58 15.38 9.12
CA GLY A 225 37.86 14.68 9.12
C GLY A 225 37.96 13.47 10.05
N ASP A 226 36.93 13.19 10.87
CA ASP A 226 36.92 12.03 11.77
C ASP A 226 37.07 10.72 11.01
N LEU A 227 37.82 9.78 11.59
CA LEU A 227 37.93 8.42 11.07
C LEU A 227 36.90 7.54 11.78
N VAL A 228 35.86 7.14 11.07
CA VAL A 228 34.83 6.22 11.56
C VAL A 228 35.11 4.83 11.00
N ALA A 229 35.10 3.82 11.86
CA ALA A 229 35.33 2.44 11.46
C ALA A 229 34.23 1.52 11.97
N PHE A 230 33.73 0.64 11.07
CA PHE A 230 32.72 -0.35 11.36
C PHE A 230 33.30 -1.75 11.25
N GLY A 231 33.07 -2.56 12.28
CA GLY A 231 33.57 -3.93 12.33
C GLY A 231 35.03 -4.08 12.75
N GLY A 232 35.69 -3.04 13.27
CA GLY A 232 37.13 -3.01 13.48
C GLY A 232 37.80 -2.14 12.41
N ASP A 233 38.88 -2.61 11.79
CA ASP A 233 39.60 -1.92 10.72
C ASP A 233 39.13 -2.30 9.30
N HIS A 234 38.03 -3.06 9.18
CA HIS A 234 37.51 -3.58 7.91
C HIS A 234 36.84 -2.52 7.04
N PHE A 235 35.98 -1.69 7.63
CA PHE A 235 35.30 -0.59 6.92
C PHE A 235 35.65 0.74 7.57
N VAL A 236 36.72 1.39 7.09
CA VAL A 236 37.22 2.66 7.62
C VAL A 236 36.93 3.79 6.63
N TYR A 237 36.21 4.80 7.11
CA TYR A 237 35.83 5.97 6.35
C TYR A 237 36.26 7.24 7.07
N ARG A 238 36.63 8.25 6.28
CA ARG A 238 36.82 9.62 6.74
C ARG A 238 35.52 10.40 6.55
N VAL A 239 35.09 11.07 7.60
CA VAL A 239 33.91 11.94 7.62
C VAL A 239 34.23 13.23 6.88
N THR A 240 33.39 13.58 5.92
CA THR A 240 33.35 14.89 5.25
C THR A 240 31.92 15.43 5.35
N LEU A 241 31.74 16.51 6.09
CA LEU A 241 30.49 17.21 6.35
C LEU A 241 30.29 18.29 5.28
N GLN A 242 29.26 18.11 4.45
CA GLN A 242 28.88 19.07 3.43
C GLN A 242 27.91 20.09 4.04
N LYS A 243 28.27 21.38 3.95
CA LYS A 243 27.32 22.46 4.24
C LYS A 243 26.35 22.60 3.06
N PRO A 244 25.04 22.73 3.31
CA PRO A 244 24.09 22.97 2.25
C PRO A 244 24.40 24.30 1.54
N PRO A 245 24.24 24.38 0.21
CA PRO A 245 24.45 25.63 -0.50
C PRO A 245 23.45 26.68 0.01
N GLU A 246 23.94 27.88 0.36
CA GLU A 246 23.08 29.05 0.59
C GLU A 246 22.43 29.43 -0.75
N VAL A 247 21.20 28.98 -0.98
CA VAL A 247 20.45 29.37 -2.17
C VAL A 247 19.71 30.67 -1.87
N GLU A 248 20.23 31.80 -2.34
CA GLU A 248 19.43 33.01 -2.52
C GLU A 248 18.42 32.81 -3.66
N PRO A 249 17.13 33.15 -3.48
CA PRO A 249 16.12 32.93 -4.51
C PRO A 249 16.13 34.10 -5.49
N THR A 250 16.88 34.04 -6.60
CA THR A 250 16.66 34.94 -7.75
C THR A 250 17.10 34.31 -9.09
N VAL A 251 16.11 34.07 -9.94
CA VAL A 251 16.05 34.14 -11.42
C VAL A 251 17.12 33.42 -12.28
N THR A 252 16.60 32.50 -13.09
CA THR A 252 17.08 31.92 -14.35
C THR A 252 18.25 32.61 -15.06
N GLN A 253 19.34 31.86 -15.30
CA GLN A 253 20.09 31.93 -16.56
C GLN A 253 20.92 30.68 -16.82
N LEU A 254 20.67 30.06 -17.98
CA LEU A 254 21.54 29.09 -18.63
C LEU A 254 22.92 29.71 -18.88
N PHE A 255 23.98 29.08 -18.35
CA PHE A 255 25.30 29.10 -18.98
C PHE A 255 25.99 27.75 -18.79
N LEU A 256 26.23 27.08 -19.93
CA LEU A 256 27.28 26.09 -20.07
C LEU A 256 28.61 26.86 -20.15
N ASN A 257 29.61 26.45 -19.36
CA ASN A 257 30.97 26.40 -19.85
C ASN A 257 31.77 25.27 -19.18
N PRO A 258 32.63 24.55 -19.94
CA PRO A 258 33.33 23.36 -19.51
C PRO A 258 34.77 23.64 -19.04
N ALA A 259 35.38 22.60 -18.47
CA ALA A 259 36.81 22.39 -18.19
C ALA A 259 37.36 22.87 -16.83
N ALA A 260 37.42 21.92 -15.88
CA ALA A 260 38.64 21.58 -15.15
C ALA A 260 38.54 20.12 -14.64
N ASP A 261 39.24 19.21 -15.31
CA ASP A 261 39.63 17.87 -14.85
C ASP A 261 40.36 17.97 -13.48
N GLU A 262 40.38 16.99 -12.57
CA GLU A 262 40.52 15.54 -12.75
C GLU A 262 40.16 14.85 -11.40
N ALA A 263 39.60 13.63 -11.46
CA ALA A 263 39.35 12.68 -10.36
C ALA A 263 38.05 12.78 -9.53
N ALA A 264 36.90 12.51 -10.18
CA ALA A 264 35.83 11.73 -9.56
C ALA A 264 35.03 11.05 -10.67
N ASP A 265 35.15 9.74 -10.77
CA ASP A 265 34.36 8.89 -11.67
C ASP A 265 32.89 8.87 -11.16
N PRO A 266 31.92 9.51 -11.85
CA PRO A 266 30.55 9.59 -11.37
C PRO A 266 29.83 8.23 -11.35
N ASP A 267 30.41 7.19 -11.97
CA ASP A 267 29.91 5.81 -11.93
C ASP A 267 30.32 5.03 -10.66
N LYS A 268 31.03 5.66 -9.69
CA LYS A 268 31.51 5.00 -8.45
C LYS A 268 31.04 5.63 -7.14
N THR A 269 30.17 6.63 -7.19
CA THR A 269 29.60 7.28 -6.01
C THR A 269 28.20 6.74 -5.77
N THR A 270 27.95 6.18 -4.59
CA THR A 270 26.62 5.66 -4.24
C THR A 270 25.79 6.77 -3.60
N PHE A 271 24.79 7.25 -4.34
CA PHE A 271 23.79 8.19 -3.86
C PHE A 271 22.69 7.43 -3.11
N VAL A 272 22.66 7.51 -1.79
CA VAL A 272 21.62 6.85 -0.98
C VAL A 272 20.47 7.84 -0.75
N GLY A 273 19.51 7.85 -1.68
CA GLY A 273 18.33 8.74 -1.66
C GLY A 273 17.11 8.20 -0.92
N ALA A 274 17.16 6.99 -0.36
CA ALA A 274 16.08 6.39 0.42
C ALA A 274 16.66 5.81 1.71
N ALA A 275 16.63 6.58 2.80
CA ALA A 275 17.12 6.08 4.09
C ALA A 275 16.26 4.91 4.59
N HIS A 276 16.93 3.85 5.04
CA HIS A 276 16.34 2.70 5.71
C HIS A 276 15.40 3.13 6.85
N SER A 277 14.26 2.45 6.99
CA SER A 277 13.21 2.78 7.95
C SER A 277 13.75 2.68 9.39
N PHE A 278 13.33 3.58 10.29
CA PHE A 278 13.62 3.42 11.72
C PHE A 278 13.05 2.11 12.27
N LEU A 279 11.98 1.57 11.67
CA LEU A 279 11.46 0.25 12.00
C LEU A 279 12.51 -0.84 11.69
N ASP A 280 13.28 -0.72 10.61
CA ASP A 280 14.35 -1.69 10.27
C ASP A 280 15.50 -1.67 11.30
N ILE A 281 15.75 -0.52 11.93
CA ILE A 281 16.75 -0.37 13.00
C ILE A 281 16.33 -1.11 14.28
N PHE A 282 15.03 -1.32 14.52
CA PHE A 282 14.49 -1.86 15.78
C PHE A 282 13.66 -3.14 15.65
N CYS A 283 13.33 -3.60 14.44
CA CYS A 283 12.52 -4.81 14.19
C CYS A 283 13.37 -5.97 13.64
N VAL A 284 13.98 -6.82 14.50
CA VAL A 284 14.47 -8.17 14.08
C VAL A 284 14.52 -9.16 15.26
N ASP A 285 14.20 -10.43 14.95
CA ASP A 285 14.27 -11.62 15.82
C ASP A 285 15.72 -11.99 16.27
N PRO A 286 15.98 -12.25 17.57
CA PRO A 286 17.31 -12.57 18.12
C PRO A 286 17.97 -13.86 17.60
N GLY A 287 17.24 -14.71 16.87
CA GLY A 287 17.67 -16.08 16.52
C GLY A 287 18.83 -16.22 15.53
N LEU A 288 19.29 -15.13 14.90
CA LEU A 288 20.18 -15.18 13.72
C LEU A 288 21.59 -14.55 13.95
N GLN A 289 22.04 -14.37 15.18
CA GLN A 289 23.34 -13.73 15.50
C GLN A 289 24.60 -14.61 15.27
N ARG A 290 24.48 -15.84 14.72
CA ARG A 290 25.60 -16.81 14.64
C ARG A 290 26.56 -16.62 13.46
N GLU A 291 26.32 -15.66 12.57
CA GLU A 291 27.10 -15.49 11.33
C GLU A 291 28.14 -14.36 11.37
N ASP A 292 28.31 -13.68 12.51
CA ASP A 292 29.27 -12.57 12.65
C ASP A 292 30.63 -13.12 13.13
N GLU A 293 31.72 -12.83 12.40
CA GLU A 293 33.08 -13.21 12.81
C GLU A 293 33.58 -12.25 13.91
N VAL A 294 34.30 -12.74 14.93
CA VAL A 294 34.81 -11.90 16.04
C VAL A 294 36.27 -11.53 15.79
N ASN A 295 36.59 -10.24 15.74
CA ASN A 295 37.98 -9.77 15.61
C ASN A 295 38.71 -9.82 16.98
N GLU A 296 39.76 -10.66 17.09
CA GLU A 296 40.58 -10.76 18.31
C GLU A 296 41.40 -9.48 18.60
N ALA A 297 41.80 -8.72 17.57
CA ALA A 297 42.56 -7.48 17.75
C ALA A 297 41.71 -6.34 18.36
N ALA A 298 40.40 -6.34 18.11
CA ALA A 298 39.46 -5.36 18.67
C ALA A 298 39.22 -5.55 20.18
N GLN A 299 39.47 -6.75 20.72
CA GLN A 299 39.42 -7.02 22.16
C GLN A 299 40.75 -6.68 22.88
N ALA A 300 41.88 -6.70 22.17
CA ALA A 300 43.19 -6.40 22.75
C ALA A 300 43.39 -4.90 23.06
N ALA A 301 42.81 -4.00 22.27
CA ALA A 301 42.95 -2.55 22.46
C ALA A 301 42.30 -2.01 23.75
N SER A 302 41.22 -2.64 24.23
CA SER A 302 40.57 -2.25 25.50
C SER A 302 41.28 -2.78 26.75
N ALA A 303 42.12 -3.81 26.61
CA ALA A 303 42.90 -4.38 27.70
C ALA A 303 44.21 -3.61 28.00
N HIS A 304 44.69 -2.78 27.06
CA HIS A 304 45.93 -1.99 27.23
C HIS A 304 45.72 -0.58 27.81
N ALA A 305 44.49 -0.09 27.91
CA ALA A 305 44.20 1.25 28.47
C ALA A 305 43.89 1.26 29.98
N LYS A 306 43.92 0.11 30.67
CA LYS A 306 43.52 -0.02 32.10
C LYS A 306 44.61 -0.48 33.06
N ARG A 307 45.88 -0.41 32.67
CA ARG A 307 47.02 -0.73 33.54
C ARG A 307 47.98 0.44 33.64
N ASP A 308 47.59 1.47 34.38
CA ASP A 308 48.51 2.42 35.03
C ASP A 308 47.77 3.14 36.18
N ALA A 309 47.84 2.56 37.38
CA ALA A 309 47.77 3.28 38.66
C ALA A 309 48.16 2.33 39.83
N PRO A 310 48.94 2.78 40.83
CA PRO A 310 49.56 1.89 41.81
C PRO A 310 48.90 1.91 43.21
N THR A 311 49.10 0.81 43.95
CA THR A 311 49.07 0.65 45.44
C THR A 311 47.76 0.97 46.19
N GLY A 312 47.28 0.19 47.17
CA GLY A 312 47.85 -0.96 47.86
C GLY A 312 46.92 -1.53 48.95
N THR A 313 47.33 -2.69 49.48
CA THR A 313 46.98 -3.30 50.79
C THR A 313 45.52 -3.72 51.05
N ALA A 314 45.18 -4.81 51.72
CA ALA A 314 45.86 -6.02 52.18
C ALA A 314 44.78 -6.94 52.81
N ARG A 315 45.17 -8.21 53.02
CA ARG A 315 44.52 -9.28 53.80
C ARG A 315 43.41 -10.06 53.10
N GLY A 316 43.52 -11.37 52.92
CA GLY A 316 44.58 -12.28 53.32
C GLY A 316 44.05 -13.70 53.42
N ALA A 317 44.92 -14.62 53.01
CA ALA A 317 44.99 -16.03 53.43
C ALA A 317 43.82 -16.91 52.97
N THR A 318 43.98 -18.11 52.44
CA THR A 318 45.07 -19.10 52.29
C THR A 318 44.34 -20.29 51.67
N GLY A 319 44.88 -21.14 50.80
CA GLY A 319 46.21 -21.27 50.28
C GLY A 319 46.20 -22.48 49.34
N THR A 320 46.95 -22.29 48.26
CA THR A 320 47.91 -23.25 47.68
C THR A 320 47.37 -24.54 47.07
N ASN A 321 47.36 -24.61 45.73
CA ASN A 321 48.48 -25.03 44.86
C ASN A 321 48.86 -26.49 45.13
N GLY A 322 48.78 -27.42 44.17
CA GLY A 322 48.97 -27.26 42.73
C GLY A 322 50.40 -27.66 42.40
N THR A 323 50.56 -28.66 41.54
CA THR A 323 51.76 -28.95 40.72
C THR A 323 51.33 -29.99 39.69
N ASN A 324 51.35 -29.63 38.40
CA ASN A 324 52.43 -29.92 37.44
C ASN A 324 52.64 -31.43 37.25
N GLY A 325 52.63 -32.01 36.05
CA GLY A 325 52.78 -31.46 34.72
C GLY A 325 53.70 -32.39 33.91
N ALA A 326 53.40 -32.47 32.61
CA ALA A 326 54.34 -32.70 31.51
C ALA A 326 54.67 -34.13 31.03
N ASN A 327 54.75 -34.17 29.69
CA ASN A 327 55.45 -35.08 28.77
C ASN A 327 54.74 -36.41 28.45
N GLY A 328 54.63 -36.86 27.20
CA GLY A 328 55.19 -36.39 25.93
C GLY A 328 55.35 -37.60 24.99
N ALA A 329 54.81 -37.46 23.78
CA ALA A 329 55.19 -38.10 22.51
C ALA A 329 55.33 -39.65 22.36
N ALA A 330 54.51 -40.13 21.40
CA ALA A 330 54.88 -40.92 20.22
C ALA A 330 55.02 -42.47 20.27
N SER A 331 54.30 -43.05 19.30
CA SER A 331 54.64 -44.18 18.42
C SER A 331 53.97 -45.56 18.63
N THR A 332 53.11 -45.85 17.64
CA THR A 332 53.03 -47.08 16.82
C THR A 332 52.44 -48.39 17.35
N ALA A 333 51.52 -48.89 16.50
CA ALA A 333 51.27 -50.27 16.09
C ALA A 333 50.29 -51.16 16.91
N ALA A 334 49.11 -51.29 16.29
CA ALA A 334 48.48 -52.54 15.87
C ALA A 334 47.82 -53.48 16.91
N ALA A 335 46.53 -53.69 16.60
CA ALA A 335 45.78 -54.95 16.61
C ALA A 335 44.83 -55.28 17.77
N LYS A 336 43.55 -55.39 17.36
CA LYS A 336 42.48 -56.28 17.84
C LYS A 336 41.92 -56.07 19.25
N GLY A 337 40.66 -55.62 19.28
CA GLY A 337 39.78 -55.82 20.44
C GLY A 337 38.40 -55.20 20.27
N ARG A 338 37.42 -55.96 19.76
CA ARG A 338 35.98 -55.68 19.93
C ARG A 338 35.63 -55.69 21.42
N PRO A 339 34.83 -54.74 21.95
CA PRO A 339 34.05 -54.98 23.15
C PRO A 339 32.59 -55.29 22.81
N ARG A 340 32.23 -56.55 23.04
CA ARG A 340 30.86 -57.05 23.22
C ARG A 340 30.19 -56.29 24.38
N ARG A 341 29.15 -55.50 24.09
CA ARG A 341 28.22 -54.93 25.10
C ARG A 341 26.81 -55.51 24.94
N TRP A 342 26.64 -56.81 25.15
CA TRP A 342 25.33 -57.44 25.41
C TRP A 342 25.47 -58.45 26.56
N ARG A 343 25.95 -57.95 27.70
CA ARG A 343 25.85 -58.61 29.00
C ARG A 343 25.37 -57.55 29.98
N LEU A 344 24.06 -57.49 30.15
CA LEU A 344 23.31 -56.94 31.29
C LEU A 344 21.82 -56.99 30.92
N LEU A 345 21.27 -58.21 30.85
CA LEU A 345 19.85 -58.56 30.97
C LEU A 345 19.68 -60.08 30.78
N ALA A 346 20.21 -60.84 31.73
CA ALA A 346 19.86 -62.23 32.01
C ALA A 346 20.45 -62.60 33.38
N GLY A 347 20.12 -61.79 34.38
CA GLY A 347 20.57 -61.94 35.76
C GLY A 347 19.38 -62.01 36.69
N GLU A 348 18.33 -62.74 36.34
CA GLU A 348 17.20 -62.98 37.26
C GLU A 348 16.29 -64.19 36.93
N LEU A 349 16.73 -65.13 36.09
CA LEU A 349 16.01 -66.40 35.82
C LEU A 349 16.91 -67.63 36.04
N GLY A 350 17.70 -67.60 37.12
CA GLY A 350 18.59 -68.68 37.53
C GLY A 350 18.49 -69.06 39.01
N LYS A 351 17.39 -68.70 39.68
CA LYS A 351 17.12 -69.04 41.10
C LYS A 351 15.82 -69.82 41.33
N ALA A 352 15.29 -70.49 40.30
CA ALA A 352 14.09 -71.32 40.42
C ALA A 352 14.30 -72.82 40.15
N PHE A 353 15.54 -73.27 39.91
CA PHE A 353 15.81 -74.71 39.73
C PHE A 353 17.07 -75.14 40.49
N ALA A 354 16.92 -75.19 41.81
CA ALA A 354 17.74 -76.02 42.68
C ALA A 354 16.78 -76.81 43.57
N ILE A 355 16.33 -77.96 43.08
CA ILE A 355 15.81 -79.04 43.93
C ILE A 355 16.51 -80.30 43.44
N ASP A 356 17.26 -80.86 44.38
CA ASP A 356 17.99 -82.11 44.30
C ASP A 356 16.98 -83.23 44.57
N ASP A 357 16.59 -84.01 43.57
CA ASP A 357 16.11 -85.38 43.83
C ASP A 357 16.15 -86.28 42.58
N ARG A 358 16.83 -87.42 42.70
CA ARG A 358 17.02 -88.41 41.63
C ARG A 358 15.81 -89.35 41.52
N ALA A 359 14.72 -88.89 40.90
CA ALA A 359 13.62 -89.80 40.52
C ALA A 359 12.70 -89.25 39.41
N SER A 360 13.21 -88.70 38.29
CA SER A 360 12.31 -88.27 37.19
C SER A 360 12.94 -88.14 35.79
N VAL A 361 14.02 -88.86 35.49
CA VAL A 361 14.77 -88.69 34.22
C VAL A 361 14.08 -89.28 32.97
N ARG A 362 12.98 -90.03 33.10
CA ARG A 362 12.32 -90.68 31.95
C ARG A 362 11.18 -89.88 31.29
N ARG A 363 10.78 -88.73 31.85
CA ARG A 363 9.75 -87.83 31.24
C ARG A 363 10.32 -86.56 30.61
N MET A 364 11.61 -86.26 30.78
CA MET A 364 12.23 -85.04 30.24
C MET A 364 12.82 -85.21 28.82
N ALA A 365 13.00 -86.44 28.33
CA ALA A 365 13.51 -86.68 26.98
C ALA A 365 12.48 -86.35 25.87
N THR A 366 11.18 -86.42 26.17
CA THR A 366 10.11 -86.08 25.22
C THR A 366 9.81 -84.58 25.14
N TRP A 367 10.05 -83.83 26.22
CA TRP A 367 9.82 -82.38 26.27
C TRP A 367 11.01 -81.55 25.77
N GLY A 368 12.24 -82.09 25.87
CA GLY A 368 13.45 -81.45 25.32
C GLY A 368 13.46 -81.35 23.78
N GLY A 369 12.92 -82.36 23.08
CA GLY A 369 12.78 -82.34 21.62
C GLY A 369 11.75 -81.32 21.13
N VAL A 370 10.63 -81.18 21.85
CA VAL A 370 9.57 -80.20 21.51
C VAL A 370 10.07 -78.76 21.72
N GLY A 371 10.82 -78.50 22.78
CA GLY A 371 11.41 -77.18 23.03
C GLY A 371 12.38 -76.72 21.93
N VAL A 372 13.22 -77.63 21.41
CA VAL A 372 14.15 -77.32 20.31
C VAL A 372 13.41 -77.07 19.00
N VAL A 373 12.39 -77.88 18.68
CA VAL A 373 11.56 -77.67 17.47
C VAL A 373 10.80 -76.33 17.55
N VAL A 374 10.28 -75.96 18.72
CA VAL A 374 9.61 -74.66 18.91
C VAL A 374 10.60 -73.50 18.78
N ILE A 375 11.82 -73.61 19.32
CA ILE A 375 12.85 -72.57 19.15
C ILE A 375 13.30 -72.47 17.69
N VAL A 376 13.48 -73.59 16.99
CA VAL A 376 13.82 -73.60 15.55
C VAL A 376 12.66 -73.06 14.71
N ALA A 377 11.41 -73.36 15.06
CA ALA A 377 10.22 -72.81 14.41
C ALA A 377 10.08 -71.31 14.67
N ILE A 378 10.36 -70.83 15.89
CA ILE A 378 10.38 -69.39 16.22
C ILE A 378 11.54 -68.69 15.52
N ALA A 379 12.73 -69.28 15.51
CA ALA A 379 13.89 -68.75 14.79
C ALA A 379 13.67 -68.74 13.28
N SER A 380 13.03 -69.77 12.73
CA SER A 380 12.65 -69.86 11.31
C SER A 380 11.53 -68.89 10.97
N ALA A 381 10.54 -68.70 11.85
CA ALA A 381 9.49 -67.70 11.70
C ALA A 381 10.06 -66.28 11.78
N LEU A 382 11.00 -66.01 12.69
CA LEU A 382 11.72 -64.73 12.76
C LEU A 382 12.65 -64.53 11.54
N TYR A 383 13.26 -65.60 11.03
CA TYR A 383 14.05 -65.57 9.81
C TYR A 383 13.16 -65.27 8.58
N MET A 384 12.02 -65.94 8.44
CA MET A 384 11.06 -65.67 7.37
C MET A 384 10.41 -64.28 7.51
N ARG A 385 10.20 -63.78 8.74
CA ARG A 385 9.64 -62.43 8.98
C ARG A 385 10.55 -61.29 8.51
N GLY A 386 11.87 -61.52 8.42
CA GLY A 386 12.84 -60.55 7.86
C GLY A 386 13.30 -60.85 6.44
N SER A 387 12.69 -61.80 5.71
CA SER A 387 13.12 -62.15 4.35
C SER A 387 12.82 -61.05 3.33
N SER A 388 11.64 -60.42 3.42
CA SER A 388 11.23 -59.32 2.53
C SER A 388 12.13 -58.09 2.67
N GLU A 389 12.49 -57.70 3.90
CA GLU A 389 13.42 -56.59 4.15
C GLU A 389 14.80 -56.85 3.51
N ARG A 390 15.30 -58.09 3.57
CA ARG A 390 16.59 -58.48 2.99
C ARG A 390 16.53 -58.56 1.48
N GLU A 391 15.44 -59.08 0.93
CA GLU A 391 15.20 -59.14 -0.51
C GLU A 391 15.13 -57.73 -1.12
N LEU A 392 14.38 -56.81 -0.49
CA LEU A 392 14.37 -55.40 -0.90
C LEU A 392 15.77 -54.77 -0.84
N LYS A 393 16.51 -54.97 0.26
CA LYS A 393 17.87 -54.43 0.40
C LYS A 393 18.82 -54.96 -0.67
N ASN A 394 18.69 -56.24 -1.04
CA ASN A 394 19.49 -56.84 -2.12
C ASN A 394 19.12 -56.27 -3.49
N LEU A 395 17.81 -56.11 -3.79
CA LEU A 395 17.35 -55.52 -5.05
C LEU A 395 17.79 -54.05 -5.17
N LEU A 396 17.69 -53.27 -4.09
CA LEU A 396 18.20 -51.89 -4.01
C LEU A 396 19.72 -51.83 -4.23
N ALA A 397 20.50 -52.73 -3.61
CA ALA A 397 21.95 -52.78 -3.78
C ALA A 397 22.37 -53.17 -5.21
N ASN A 398 21.57 -53.98 -5.90
CA ASN A 398 21.80 -54.40 -7.28
C ASN A 398 21.29 -53.39 -8.32
N GLY A 399 20.65 -52.29 -7.89
CA GLY A 399 20.12 -51.26 -8.79
C GLY A 399 18.81 -51.63 -9.51
N ASP A 400 18.18 -52.76 -9.17
CA ASP A 400 16.89 -53.17 -9.77
C ASP A 400 15.72 -52.56 -8.98
N TYR A 401 15.56 -51.26 -9.13
CA TYR A 401 14.56 -50.48 -8.39
C TYR A 401 13.12 -50.82 -8.79
N THR A 402 12.88 -51.19 -10.06
CA THR A 402 11.55 -51.58 -10.55
C THR A 402 11.04 -52.89 -9.94
N SER A 403 11.90 -53.89 -9.86
CA SER A 403 11.56 -55.16 -9.19
C SER A 403 11.39 -54.94 -7.69
N ALA A 404 12.21 -54.08 -7.08
CA ALA A 404 12.08 -53.72 -5.66
C ALA A 404 10.73 -53.07 -5.33
N VAL A 405 10.24 -52.13 -6.15
CA VAL A 405 8.91 -51.51 -5.97
C VAL A 405 7.81 -52.56 -6.06
N THR A 406 7.87 -53.46 -7.04
CA THR A 406 6.84 -54.50 -7.24
C THR A 406 6.79 -55.49 -6.06
N ALA A 407 7.95 -55.95 -5.59
CA ALA A 407 8.06 -56.83 -4.43
C ALA A 407 7.57 -56.16 -3.14
N ALA A 408 7.89 -54.87 -2.96
CA ALA A 408 7.48 -54.09 -1.81
C ALA A 408 5.97 -53.86 -1.75
N SER A 409 5.35 -53.51 -2.89
CA SER A 409 3.91 -53.24 -2.96
C SER A 409 3.08 -54.49 -2.64
N GLY A 410 3.52 -55.68 -3.07
CA GLY A 410 2.89 -56.95 -2.70
C GLY A 410 2.99 -57.26 -1.21
N TYR A 411 4.11 -56.92 -0.56
CA TYR A 411 4.29 -57.11 0.88
C TYR A 411 3.45 -56.13 1.71
N LEU A 412 3.48 -54.84 1.36
CA LEU A 412 2.79 -53.77 2.07
C LEU A 412 1.26 -53.85 1.94
N ALA A 413 0.74 -54.48 0.88
CA ALA A 413 -0.69 -54.80 0.77
C ALA A 413 -1.20 -55.66 1.93
N ASN A 414 -0.35 -56.55 2.46
CA ASN A 414 -0.67 -57.42 3.59
C ASN A 414 -0.17 -56.87 4.93
N HIS A 415 0.79 -55.94 4.92
CA HIS A 415 1.44 -55.38 6.12
C HIS A 415 1.64 -53.85 6.01
N PRO A 416 0.55 -53.05 5.98
CA PRO A 416 0.63 -51.62 5.67
C PRO A 416 1.28 -50.77 6.78
N THR A 417 1.43 -51.30 7.99
CA THR A 417 2.00 -50.58 9.15
C THR A 417 3.50 -50.84 9.34
N ASP A 418 4.14 -51.64 8.47
CA ASP A 418 5.59 -51.88 8.55
C ASP A 418 6.38 -50.67 8.02
N THR A 419 6.80 -49.82 8.95
CA THR A 419 7.54 -48.58 8.68
C THR A 419 8.90 -48.81 8.01
N LYS A 420 9.56 -49.96 8.24
CA LYS A 420 10.89 -50.23 7.66
C LYS A 420 10.78 -50.63 6.21
N VAL A 421 9.85 -51.52 5.90
CA VAL A 421 9.61 -51.93 4.51
C VAL A 421 8.99 -50.77 3.72
N SER A 422 8.11 -49.99 4.34
CA SER A 422 7.55 -48.75 3.78
C SER A 422 8.65 -47.76 3.39
N ALA A 423 9.64 -47.52 4.25
CA ALA A 423 10.77 -46.62 3.93
C ALA A 423 11.66 -47.13 2.78
N LEU A 424 11.97 -48.44 2.76
CA LEU A 424 12.75 -49.05 1.67
C LEU A 424 11.97 -49.06 0.34
N ALA A 425 10.65 -49.23 0.40
CA ALA A 425 9.77 -49.16 -0.75
C ALA A 425 9.72 -47.74 -1.34
N SER A 426 9.64 -46.72 -0.47
CA SER A 426 9.71 -45.31 -0.86
C SER A 426 11.04 -44.97 -1.52
N GLU A 427 12.17 -45.45 -0.96
CA GLU A 427 13.50 -45.28 -1.55
C GLU A 427 13.59 -45.92 -2.95
N ALA A 428 13.12 -47.15 -3.11
CA ALA A 428 13.09 -47.85 -4.39
C ALA A 428 12.24 -47.10 -5.44
N LEU A 429 11.06 -46.62 -5.04
CA LEU A 429 10.15 -45.88 -5.91
C LEU A 429 10.78 -44.59 -6.41
N LEU A 430 11.37 -43.79 -5.50
CA LEU A 430 12.01 -42.53 -5.84
C LEU A 430 13.21 -42.76 -6.75
N LYS A 431 14.07 -43.74 -6.47
CA LYS A 431 15.21 -44.08 -7.35
C LYS A 431 14.77 -44.53 -8.75
N ALA A 432 13.62 -45.20 -8.87
CA ALA A 432 13.10 -45.66 -10.15
C ALA A 432 12.45 -44.55 -10.99
N LYS A 433 11.71 -43.61 -10.36
CA LYS A 433 10.78 -42.71 -11.06
C LYS A 433 11.10 -41.22 -10.93
N LEU A 434 11.84 -40.81 -9.90
CA LEU A 434 12.16 -39.39 -9.70
C LEU A 434 13.02 -38.80 -10.85
N PRO A 435 14.00 -39.52 -11.44
CA PRO A 435 14.79 -38.95 -12.54
C PRO A 435 13.97 -38.57 -13.78
N SER A 436 12.94 -39.35 -14.14
CA SER A 436 12.06 -39.00 -15.27
C SER A 436 11.15 -37.82 -14.93
N TRP A 437 10.70 -37.72 -13.68
CA TRP A 437 9.95 -36.57 -13.19
C TRP A 437 10.79 -35.28 -13.21
N LEU A 438 12.05 -35.34 -12.76
CA LEU A 438 12.99 -34.22 -12.81
C LEU A 438 13.22 -33.73 -14.25
N ASN A 439 13.34 -34.64 -15.21
CA ASN A 439 13.50 -34.29 -16.63
C ASN A 439 12.26 -33.55 -17.17
N ALA A 440 11.06 -34.01 -16.83
CA ALA A 440 9.82 -33.33 -17.19
C ALA A 440 9.74 -31.93 -16.56
N LEU A 441 10.13 -31.80 -15.29
CA LEU A 441 10.15 -30.53 -14.57
C LEU A 441 11.13 -29.53 -15.22
N GLN A 442 12.36 -29.95 -15.50
CA GLN A 442 13.38 -29.11 -16.15
C GLN A 442 12.98 -28.62 -17.55
N LYS A 443 12.16 -29.41 -18.26
CA LYS A 443 11.62 -29.04 -19.58
C LYS A 443 10.32 -28.23 -19.52
N ALA A 444 9.89 -27.83 -18.32
CA ALA A 444 8.61 -27.18 -18.07
C ALA A 444 7.40 -27.98 -18.60
N GLN A 445 7.52 -29.33 -18.66
CA GLN A 445 6.45 -30.23 -19.09
C GLN A 445 5.59 -30.64 -17.89
N PHE A 446 4.91 -29.67 -17.29
CA PHE A 446 4.26 -29.86 -15.99
C PHE A 446 3.09 -30.86 -16.01
N ASP A 447 2.37 -30.98 -17.12
CA ASP A 447 1.31 -32.01 -17.26
C ASP A 447 1.89 -33.43 -17.25
N GLN A 448 3.06 -33.60 -17.87
CA GLN A 448 3.78 -34.88 -17.86
C GLN A 448 4.35 -35.18 -16.47
N ALA A 449 4.83 -34.16 -15.76
CA ALA A 449 5.27 -34.29 -14.37
C ALA A 449 4.12 -34.75 -13.45
N ASP A 450 2.91 -34.20 -13.61
CA ASP A 450 1.71 -34.64 -12.87
C ASP A 450 1.32 -36.08 -13.20
N ALA A 451 1.39 -36.47 -14.48
CA ALA A 451 1.12 -37.85 -14.89
C ALA A 451 2.10 -38.84 -14.22
N LEU A 452 3.38 -38.49 -14.11
CA LEU A 452 4.40 -39.29 -13.43
C LEU A 452 4.16 -39.36 -11.91
N LEU A 453 3.74 -38.27 -11.26
CA LEU A 453 3.36 -38.29 -9.85
C LEU A 453 2.12 -39.17 -9.62
N LYS A 454 1.15 -39.14 -10.53
CA LYS A 454 -0.02 -40.02 -10.48
C LYS A 454 0.37 -41.49 -10.64
N GLU A 455 1.29 -41.80 -11.53
CA GLU A 455 1.86 -43.15 -11.69
C GLU A 455 2.55 -43.59 -10.39
N MET A 456 3.42 -42.76 -9.81
CA MET A 456 4.08 -43.04 -8.52
C MET A 456 3.07 -43.34 -7.40
N ARG A 457 2.01 -42.54 -7.27
CA ARG A 457 0.94 -42.78 -6.28
C ARG A 457 0.24 -44.13 -6.51
N SER A 458 0.02 -44.52 -7.77
CA SER A 458 -0.61 -45.80 -8.10
C SER A 458 0.28 -47.00 -7.73
N LEU A 459 1.59 -46.89 -7.94
CA LEU A 459 2.57 -47.93 -7.60
C LEU A 459 2.76 -48.06 -6.07
N SER A 460 2.43 -47.01 -5.31
CA SER A 460 2.63 -46.93 -3.87
C SER A 460 1.32 -46.77 -3.07
N ALA A 461 0.19 -47.24 -3.61
CA ALA A 461 -1.15 -47.00 -3.02
C ALA A 461 -1.26 -47.42 -1.53
N ASN A 462 -0.54 -48.47 -1.12
CA ASN A 462 -0.55 -48.99 0.26
C ASN A 462 0.66 -48.50 1.10
N ASN A 463 1.34 -47.45 0.67
CA ASN A 463 2.52 -46.91 1.34
C ASN A 463 2.33 -45.42 1.71
N ALA A 464 1.92 -45.18 2.96
CA ALA A 464 1.68 -43.83 3.47
C ALA A 464 2.94 -42.94 3.46
N ASP A 465 4.12 -43.54 3.67
CA ASP A 465 5.40 -42.84 3.62
C ASP A 465 5.68 -42.30 2.21
N ALA A 466 5.53 -43.13 1.18
CA ALA A 466 5.68 -42.71 -0.21
C ALA A 466 4.64 -41.66 -0.59
N ALA A 467 3.39 -41.79 -0.13
CA ALA A 467 2.35 -40.80 -0.39
C ALA A 467 2.72 -39.40 0.14
N SER A 468 3.31 -39.32 1.34
CA SER A 468 3.82 -38.07 1.90
C SER A 468 4.95 -37.47 1.05
N LEU A 469 5.96 -38.27 0.67
CA LEU A 469 7.08 -37.78 -0.16
C LEU A 469 6.62 -37.32 -1.56
N ILE A 470 5.67 -38.03 -2.16
CA ILE A 470 5.07 -37.63 -3.45
C ILE A 470 4.24 -36.34 -3.30
N GLY A 471 3.64 -36.11 -2.14
CA GLY A 471 3.00 -34.85 -1.79
C GLY A 471 3.97 -33.66 -1.87
N GLU A 472 5.18 -33.82 -1.33
CA GLU A 472 6.22 -32.79 -1.40
C GLU A 472 6.71 -32.54 -2.83
N LEU A 473 6.88 -33.59 -3.62
CA LEU A 473 7.22 -33.46 -5.04
C LEU A 473 6.13 -32.71 -5.83
N GLN A 474 4.86 -32.96 -5.51
CA GLN A 474 3.76 -32.20 -6.11
C GLN A 474 3.86 -30.72 -5.75
N TRP A 475 4.13 -30.39 -4.49
CA TRP A 475 4.28 -29.00 -4.05
C TRP A 475 5.42 -28.31 -4.80
N VAL A 476 6.58 -28.97 -4.94
CA VAL A 476 7.71 -28.44 -5.74
C VAL A 476 7.27 -28.24 -7.21
N GLY A 477 6.56 -29.19 -7.79
CA GLY A 477 6.02 -29.08 -9.16
C GLY A 477 5.06 -27.90 -9.34
N ASP A 478 4.16 -27.69 -8.38
CA ASP A 478 3.19 -26.60 -8.39
C ASP A 478 3.88 -25.22 -8.25
N LEU A 479 4.89 -25.14 -7.38
CA LEU A 479 5.72 -23.94 -7.20
C LEU A 479 6.47 -23.59 -8.49
N GLU A 480 7.19 -24.55 -9.08
CA GLU A 480 7.94 -24.32 -10.33
C GLU A 480 7.02 -23.98 -11.50
N ARG A 481 5.83 -24.62 -11.58
CA ARG A 481 4.80 -24.28 -12.57
C ARG A 481 4.38 -22.83 -12.44
N PHE A 482 4.11 -22.38 -11.21
CA PHE A 482 3.68 -21.01 -10.95
C PHE A 482 4.75 -19.99 -11.32
N VAL A 483 6.00 -20.22 -10.90
CA VAL A 483 7.14 -19.34 -11.22
C VAL A 483 7.39 -19.29 -12.74
N ALA A 484 7.38 -20.45 -13.41
CA ALA A 484 7.58 -20.52 -14.85
C ALA A 484 6.44 -19.83 -15.63
N ALA A 485 5.19 -20.01 -15.22
CA ALA A 485 4.03 -19.39 -15.86
C ALA A 485 4.04 -17.86 -15.79
N ARG A 486 4.67 -17.29 -14.75
CA ARG A 486 4.88 -15.84 -14.63
C ARG A 486 6.05 -15.32 -15.48
N GLY A 487 6.91 -16.20 -15.99
CA GLY A 487 8.13 -15.81 -16.70
C GLY A 487 9.36 -15.68 -15.82
N GLY A 488 9.34 -16.31 -14.62
CA GLY A 488 10.48 -16.38 -13.72
C GLY A 488 10.24 -15.71 -12.36
N MET A 489 11.26 -15.75 -11.51
CA MET A 489 11.20 -15.31 -10.12
C MET A 489 10.97 -13.80 -9.94
N ASP A 490 11.51 -12.97 -10.85
CA ASP A 490 11.39 -11.51 -10.79
C ASP A 490 10.23 -10.97 -11.60
N ALA A 491 9.43 -11.85 -12.20
CA ALA A 491 8.27 -11.46 -12.97
C ALA A 491 7.30 -10.61 -12.14
N PRO A 492 6.55 -9.68 -12.77
CA PRO A 492 5.57 -8.86 -12.07
C PRO A 492 4.50 -9.70 -11.36
N ILE A 493 4.03 -9.20 -10.22
CA ILE A 493 2.92 -9.78 -9.46
C ILE A 493 1.64 -9.16 -9.98
N ARG A 494 0.74 -9.98 -10.53
CA ARG A 494 -0.50 -9.53 -11.14
C ARG A 494 -1.59 -9.45 -10.07
N MET A 495 -1.99 -8.22 -9.75
CA MET A 495 -3.09 -7.93 -8.84
C MET A 495 -4.38 -8.65 -9.28
N TYR A 496 -5.08 -9.23 -8.30
CA TYR A 496 -6.29 -10.05 -8.41
C TYR A 496 -6.16 -11.34 -9.23
N VAL A 497 -4.93 -11.80 -9.49
CA VAL A 497 -4.67 -13.04 -10.23
C VAL A 497 -3.74 -13.94 -9.42
N ASP A 498 -2.63 -13.40 -8.94
CA ASP A 498 -1.55 -14.20 -8.36
C ASP A 498 -1.70 -14.42 -6.84
N GLU A 499 -2.32 -13.47 -6.11
CA GLU A 499 -2.48 -13.47 -4.64
C GLU A 499 -2.90 -14.83 -4.08
N GLY A 500 -4.06 -15.35 -4.48
CA GLY A 500 -4.58 -16.59 -3.91
C GLY A 500 -3.76 -17.84 -4.23
N THR A 501 -2.95 -17.83 -5.29
CA THR A 501 -2.02 -18.94 -5.58
C THR A 501 -0.77 -18.85 -4.71
N ILE A 502 -0.25 -17.63 -4.51
CA ILE A 502 0.89 -17.38 -3.61
C ILE A 502 0.51 -17.76 -2.17
N ASP A 503 -0.63 -17.27 -1.67
CA ASP A 503 -1.14 -17.59 -0.34
C ASP A 503 -1.25 -19.11 -0.12
N ASN A 504 -1.80 -19.83 -1.09
CA ASN A 504 -1.96 -21.28 -0.99
C ASN A 504 -0.61 -22.01 -0.94
N LEU A 505 0.34 -21.63 -1.80
CA LEU A 505 1.67 -22.24 -1.84
C LEU A 505 2.45 -21.99 -0.54
N LEU A 506 2.37 -20.77 0.00
CA LEU A 506 3.02 -20.39 1.25
C LEU A 506 2.35 -21.06 2.45
N GLN A 507 1.02 -20.98 2.56
CA GLN A 507 0.28 -21.58 3.68
C GLN A 507 0.54 -23.09 3.77
N ARG A 508 0.52 -23.79 2.63
CA ARG A 508 0.82 -25.23 2.59
C ARG A 508 2.22 -25.56 3.10
N TRP A 509 3.19 -24.65 2.95
CA TRP A 509 4.54 -24.82 3.48
C TRP A 509 4.63 -24.42 4.96
N GLU A 510 4.00 -23.31 5.35
CA GLU A 510 4.05 -22.78 6.71
C GLU A 510 3.33 -23.68 7.73
N ASP A 511 2.29 -24.41 7.32
CA ASP A 511 1.53 -25.33 8.16
C ASP A 511 2.43 -26.35 8.90
N ASP A 512 3.47 -26.90 8.24
CA ASP A 512 4.47 -27.77 8.87
C ASP A 512 5.86 -27.71 8.18
N ALA A 513 6.44 -26.51 8.12
CA ALA A 513 7.70 -26.26 7.39
C ALA A 513 8.84 -27.23 7.75
N LYS A 514 8.94 -27.61 9.04
CA LYS A 514 9.96 -28.55 9.53
C LYS A 514 9.74 -29.98 9.04
N SER A 515 8.49 -30.41 8.88
CA SER A 515 8.19 -31.72 8.31
C SER A 515 8.44 -31.75 6.81
N HIS A 516 8.00 -30.72 6.08
CA HIS A 516 8.26 -30.59 4.65
C HIS A 516 9.75 -30.58 4.33
N GLN A 517 10.55 -29.80 5.08
CA GLN A 517 12.01 -29.77 4.92
C GLN A 517 12.64 -31.16 5.14
N ARG A 518 12.26 -31.87 6.22
CA ARG A 518 12.78 -33.22 6.50
C ARG A 518 12.41 -34.22 5.41
N ALA A 519 11.22 -34.11 4.85
CA ALA A 519 10.77 -34.96 3.76
C ALA A 519 11.57 -34.70 2.47
N LEU A 520 11.82 -33.44 2.11
CA LEU A 520 12.63 -33.06 0.95
C LEU A 520 14.11 -33.43 1.12
N ASP A 521 14.69 -33.22 2.31
CA ASP A 521 16.05 -33.68 2.65
C ASP A 521 16.18 -35.20 2.49
N ARG A 522 15.14 -35.94 2.90
CA ARG A 522 15.11 -37.39 2.74
C ARG A 522 15.04 -37.79 1.27
N ILE A 523 14.26 -37.11 0.44
CA ILE A 523 14.22 -37.35 -1.01
C ILE A 523 15.62 -37.10 -1.61
N ALA A 524 16.26 -35.99 -1.26
CA ALA A 524 17.62 -35.66 -1.72
C ALA A 524 18.66 -36.70 -1.26
N SER A 525 18.50 -37.27 -0.06
CA SER A 525 19.37 -38.34 0.42
C SER A 525 19.22 -39.65 -0.37
N TYR A 526 18.00 -39.96 -0.84
CA TYR A 526 17.72 -41.15 -1.65
C TYR A 526 18.16 -40.98 -3.10
N VAL A 527 17.98 -39.77 -3.66
CA VAL A 527 18.30 -39.45 -5.05
C VAL A 527 19.08 -38.12 -5.07
N PRO A 528 20.43 -38.16 -5.01
CA PRO A 528 21.25 -36.96 -4.88
C PRO A 528 21.05 -35.91 -5.99
N VAL A 529 20.64 -36.32 -7.20
CA VAL A 529 20.35 -35.42 -8.33
C VAL A 529 19.17 -34.48 -8.04
N PHE A 530 18.33 -34.78 -7.04
CA PHE A 530 17.26 -33.90 -6.59
C PHE A 530 17.75 -32.69 -5.77
N ALA A 531 19.00 -32.68 -5.31
CA ALA A 531 19.53 -31.61 -4.46
C ALA A 531 19.47 -30.23 -5.14
N ASP A 532 19.81 -30.13 -6.44
CA ASP A 532 19.80 -28.84 -7.14
C ASP A 532 18.38 -28.30 -7.36
N PRO A 533 17.42 -29.09 -7.89
CA PRO A 533 16.02 -28.64 -7.99
C PRO A 533 15.40 -28.31 -6.64
N TYR A 534 15.77 -29.04 -5.58
CA TYR A 534 15.33 -28.72 -4.21
C TYR A 534 15.86 -27.36 -3.73
N ALA A 535 17.16 -27.09 -3.91
CA ALA A 535 17.76 -25.81 -3.53
C ALA A 535 17.16 -24.64 -4.32
N GLN A 536 16.84 -24.87 -5.60
CA GLN A 536 16.14 -23.90 -6.45
C GLN A 536 14.72 -23.63 -5.93
N ALA A 537 13.94 -24.67 -5.62
CA ALA A 537 12.59 -24.54 -5.08
C ALA A 537 12.57 -23.75 -3.75
N LEU A 538 13.53 -24.01 -2.84
CA LEU A 538 13.66 -23.21 -1.61
C LEU A 538 14.01 -21.75 -1.87
N SER A 539 14.74 -21.46 -2.95
CA SER A 539 15.08 -20.09 -3.32
C SER A 539 13.88 -19.37 -3.91
N HIS A 540 13.06 -20.05 -4.71
CA HIS A 540 11.77 -19.55 -5.19
C HIS A 540 10.79 -19.32 -4.05
N LEU A 541 10.71 -20.24 -3.08
CA LEU A 541 9.88 -20.10 -1.89
C LEU A 541 10.25 -18.84 -1.10
N ARG A 542 11.53 -18.66 -0.75
CA ARG A 542 11.98 -17.44 -0.03
C ARG A 542 11.67 -16.15 -0.79
N LYS A 543 11.73 -16.21 -2.12
CA LYS A 543 11.35 -15.07 -2.96
C LYS A 543 9.84 -14.80 -2.87
N LEU A 544 9.00 -15.83 -2.86
CA LEU A 544 7.56 -15.67 -2.66
C LEU A 544 7.21 -15.17 -1.25
N GLU A 545 7.88 -15.64 -0.20
CA GLU A 545 7.74 -15.11 1.18
C GLU A 545 8.09 -13.61 1.23
N SER A 546 9.17 -13.20 0.55
CA SER A 546 9.52 -11.79 0.41
C SER A 546 8.48 -11.01 -0.39
N ASP A 547 8.01 -11.56 -1.52
CA ASP A 547 7.00 -10.93 -2.37
C ASP A 547 5.65 -10.79 -1.64
N ASP A 548 5.27 -11.74 -0.78
CA ASP A 548 4.10 -11.67 0.10
C ASP A 548 4.18 -10.48 1.06
N SER A 549 5.26 -10.43 1.84
CA SER A 549 5.47 -9.38 2.85
C SER A 549 5.49 -7.95 2.29
N VAL A 550 5.89 -7.80 1.02
CA VAL A 550 6.03 -6.50 0.34
C VAL A 550 4.81 -6.19 -0.51
N TYR A 551 4.50 -7.04 -1.49
CA TYR A 551 3.54 -6.74 -2.54
C TYR A 551 2.12 -7.17 -2.17
N LEU A 552 1.91 -8.36 -1.59
CA LEU A 552 0.56 -8.77 -1.18
C LEU A 552 0.06 -7.87 -0.04
N ALA A 553 0.93 -7.59 0.94
CA ALA A 553 0.62 -6.62 1.98
C ALA A 553 0.36 -5.20 1.43
N ALA A 554 1.01 -4.79 0.34
CA ALA A 554 0.72 -3.52 -0.34
C ALA A 554 -0.63 -3.56 -1.08
N ILE A 555 -0.92 -4.66 -1.78
CA ILE A 555 -2.20 -4.87 -2.47
C ILE A 555 -3.37 -4.81 -1.48
N ASP A 556 -3.25 -5.45 -0.31
CA ASP A 556 -4.28 -5.41 0.73
C ASP A 556 -4.54 -4.01 1.27
N ARG A 557 -3.47 -3.25 1.52
CA ARG A 557 -3.57 -1.84 1.94
C ARG A 557 -4.22 -0.96 0.86
N LEU A 558 -3.85 -1.17 -0.40
CA LEU A 558 -4.45 -0.48 -1.53
C LEU A 558 -5.95 -0.82 -1.65
N ASN A 559 -6.30 -2.10 -1.56
CA ASN A 559 -7.69 -2.58 -1.57
C ASN A 559 -8.52 -1.99 -0.43
N GLY A 560 -7.94 -1.90 0.78
CA GLY A 560 -8.58 -1.24 1.91
C GLY A 560 -8.84 0.26 1.66
N THR A 561 -7.88 0.95 1.05
CA THR A 561 -8.01 2.36 0.67
C THR A 561 -9.07 2.57 -0.40
N ILE A 562 -9.04 1.77 -1.48
CA ILE A 562 -10.04 1.80 -2.55
C ILE A 562 -11.44 1.59 -1.96
N ARG A 563 -11.65 0.53 -1.16
CA ARG A 563 -12.95 0.25 -0.54
C ARG A 563 -13.42 1.42 0.33
N THR A 564 -12.52 2.04 1.09
CA THR A 564 -12.86 3.16 1.97
C THR A 564 -13.31 4.39 1.19
N GLU A 565 -12.57 4.79 0.15
CA GLU A 565 -12.92 5.97 -0.64
C GLU A 565 -14.13 5.75 -1.53
N LEU A 566 -14.31 4.53 -2.06
CA LEU A 566 -15.53 4.14 -2.78
C LEU A 566 -16.77 4.19 -1.86
N ALA A 567 -16.67 3.68 -0.64
CA ALA A 567 -17.77 3.75 0.34
C ALA A 567 -18.13 5.18 0.76
N ARG A 568 -17.19 6.12 0.62
CA ARG A 568 -17.37 7.55 0.89
C ARG A 568 -17.90 8.34 -0.31
N ASP A 569 -18.18 7.68 -1.44
CA ASP A 569 -18.52 8.32 -2.71
C ASP A 569 -17.43 9.31 -3.18
N LYS A 570 -16.15 9.02 -2.91
CA LYS A 570 -14.99 9.87 -3.28
C LYS A 570 -13.97 9.16 -4.19
N PRO A 571 -14.39 8.66 -5.35
CA PRO A 571 -13.46 7.99 -6.26
C PRO A 571 -12.34 8.92 -6.78
N ASP A 572 -12.57 10.23 -6.85
CA ASP A 572 -11.58 11.23 -7.31
C ASP A 572 -10.34 11.33 -6.40
N ALA A 573 -10.37 10.77 -5.20
CA ALA A 573 -9.20 10.71 -4.31
C ALA A 573 -8.22 9.59 -4.70
N LEU A 574 -8.65 8.61 -5.50
CA LEU A 574 -7.87 7.40 -5.81
C LEU A 574 -6.80 7.56 -6.91
N PRO A 575 -6.92 8.40 -7.95
CA PRO A 575 -5.89 8.54 -8.97
C PRO A 575 -4.47 8.82 -8.40
N PRO A 576 -4.24 9.82 -7.52
CA PRO A 576 -2.91 10.06 -6.99
C PRO A 576 -2.38 8.90 -6.13
N VAL A 577 -3.27 8.19 -5.41
CA VAL A 577 -2.90 6.99 -4.64
C VAL A 577 -2.44 5.87 -5.58
N LEU A 578 -3.15 5.63 -6.68
CA LEU A 578 -2.77 4.61 -7.66
C LEU A 578 -1.43 4.93 -8.34
N ASP A 579 -1.17 6.21 -8.61
CA ASP A 579 0.09 6.64 -9.22
C ASP A 579 1.28 6.49 -8.26
N ASP A 580 1.10 6.88 -6.99
CA ASP A 580 2.08 6.66 -5.93
C ASP A 580 2.40 5.17 -5.75
N TYR A 581 1.37 4.30 -5.70
CA TYR A 581 1.58 2.86 -5.60
C TYR A 581 2.27 2.27 -6.83
N ALA A 582 1.95 2.74 -8.04
CA ALA A 582 2.61 2.28 -9.25
C ALA A 582 4.11 2.63 -9.26
N GLN A 583 4.48 3.79 -8.69
CA GLN A 583 5.87 4.21 -8.57
C GLN A 583 6.62 3.45 -7.47
N ARG A 584 6.00 3.30 -6.28
CA ARG A 584 6.60 2.60 -5.14
C ARG A 584 6.77 1.10 -5.35
N TYR A 585 5.92 0.49 -6.17
CA TYR A 585 5.93 -0.96 -6.41
C TYR A 585 6.02 -1.28 -7.92
N PRO A 586 7.21 -1.13 -8.55
CA PRO A 586 7.36 -1.28 -10.01
C PRO A 586 7.02 -2.68 -10.56
N ARG A 587 7.16 -3.73 -9.74
CA ARG A 587 6.78 -5.11 -10.10
C ARG A 587 5.28 -5.40 -9.89
N LEU A 588 4.49 -4.44 -9.41
CA LEU A 588 3.04 -4.61 -9.24
C LEU A 588 2.34 -4.37 -10.58
N ALA A 589 1.83 -5.44 -11.18
CA ALA A 589 1.06 -5.38 -12.43
C ALA A 589 -0.44 -5.39 -12.16
N GLY A 590 -1.23 -4.83 -13.08
CA GLY A 590 -2.70 -4.86 -13.03
C GLY A 590 -3.36 -3.57 -12.51
N ILE A 591 -2.59 -2.56 -12.10
CA ILE A 591 -3.10 -1.24 -11.70
C ILE A 591 -3.91 -0.58 -12.83
N ASP A 592 -3.56 -0.82 -14.10
CA ASP A 592 -4.31 -0.23 -15.23
C ASP A 592 -5.76 -0.73 -15.32
N ARG A 593 -6.03 -1.98 -14.92
CA ARG A 593 -7.40 -2.51 -14.79
C ARG A 593 -8.16 -1.77 -13.70
N VAL A 594 -7.50 -1.47 -12.58
CA VAL A 594 -8.07 -0.65 -11.49
C VAL A 594 -8.37 0.77 -11.98
N ARG A 595 -7.46 1.40 -12.73
CA ARG A 595 -7.67 2.74 -13.31
C ARG A 595 -8.83 2.78 -14.32
N GLN A 596 -9.00 1.71 -15.10
CA GLN A 596 -10.12 1.59 -16.03
C GLN A 596 -11.46 1.48 -15.28
N ASP A 597 -11.54 0.55 -14.31
CA ASP A 597 -12.72 0.39 -13.47
C ASP A 597 -13.04 1.68 -12.69
N LEU A 598 -12.02 2.38 -12.18
CA LEU A 598 -12.17 3.66 -11.49
C LEU A 598 -12.84 4.72 -12.36
N ARG A 599 -12.36 4.91 -13.60
CA ARG A 599 -12.96 5.87 -14.53
C ARG A 599 -14.42 5.54 -14.81
N GLN A 600 -14.70 4.29 -15.17
CA GLN A 600 -16.06 3.84 -15.46
C GLN A 600 -17.00 3.98 -14.25
N TYR A 601 -16.52 3.69 -13.04
CA TYR A 601 -17.30 3.86 -11.82
C TYR A 601 -17.57 5.34 -11.52
N THR A 602 -16.56 6.19 -11.68
CA THR A 602 -16.65 7.64 -11.43
C THR A 602 -17.68 8.29 -12.35
N ASP A 603 -17.63 7.99 -13.65
CA ASP A 603 -18.60 8.51 -14.63
C ASP A 603 -20.04 8.09 -14.28
N LEU A 604 -20.21 6.82 -13.89
CA LEU A 604 -21.50 6.26 -13.50
C LEU A 604 -22.03 6.91 -12.22
N LEU A 605 -21.19 7.05 -11.19
CA LEU A 605 -21.54 7.70 -9.94
C LEU A 605 -21.93 9.17 -10.18
N ASN A 606 -21.14 9.91 -10.97
CA ASN A 606 -21.39 11.31 -11.29
C ASN A 606 -22.72 11.50 -12.02
N ALA A 607 -23.03 10.66 -13.01
CA ALA A 607 -24.33 10.71 -13.69
C ALA A 607 -25.50 10.38 -12.76
N ALA A 608 -25.30 9.44 -11.82
CA ALA A 608 -26.31 9.10 -10.83
C ALA A 608 -26.56 10.24 -9.83
N LEU A 609 -25.50 10.83 -9.27
CA LEU A 609 -25.58 11.96 -8.34
C LEU A 609 -26.13 13.23 -9.01
N SER A 610 -25.78 13.46 -10.27
CA SER A 610 -26.26 14.60 -11.06
C SER A 610 -27.66 14.39 -11.65
N ARG A 611 -28.33 13.27 -11.31
CA ARG A 611 -29.69 12.93 -11.79
C ARG A 611 -29.81 12.89 -13.32
N GLN A 612 -28.74 12.53 -14.03
CA GLN A 612 -28.70 12.44 -15.49
C GLN A 612 -29.12 11.04 -15.98
N LEU A 613 -30.43 10.81 -16.12
CA LEU A 613 -30.97 9.49 -16.43
C LEU A 613 -30.48 8.93 -17.77
N VAL A 614 -30.57 9.69 -18.86
CA VAL A 614 -30.26 9.17 -20.21
C VAL A 614 -28.78 8.73 -20.35
N PRO A 615 -27.77 9.56 -19.98
CA PRO A 615 -26.38 9.11 -19.98
C PRO A 615 -26.15 7.92 -19.06
N LEU A 616 -26.77 7.91 -17.88
CA LEU A 616 -26.64 6.80 -16.93
C LEU A 616 -27.14 5.48 -17.51
N LEU A 617 -28.33 5.47 -18.12
CA LEU A 617 -28.89 4.28 -18.76
C LEU A 617 -28.01 3.75 -19.88
N ALA A 618 -27.37 4.64 -20.66
CA ALA A 618 -26.43 4.23 -21.70
C ALA A 618 -25.17 3.56 -21.10
N MET A 619 -24.61 4.13 -20.04
CA MET A 619 -23.44 3.56 -19.35
C MET A 619 -23.76 2.23 -18.67
N LEU A 620 -24.95 2.07 -18.10
CA LEU A 620 -25.36 0.81 -17.43
C LEU A 620 -25.43 -0.38 -18.38
N LYS A 621 -25.67 -0.15 -19.67
CA LYS A 621 -25.70 -1.23 -20.69
C LYS A 621 -24.32 -1.81 -20.97
N SER A 622 -23.25 -1.04 -20.77
CA SER A 622 -21.86 -1.44 -21.01
C SER A 622 -21.02 -1.55 -19.73
N ALA A 623 -21.61 -1.25 -18.57
CA ALA A 623 -20.97 -1.34 -17.25
C ALA A 623 -20.44 -2.74 -16.98
N ARG A 624 -19.10 -2.89 -16.93
CA ARG A 624 -18.41 -4.16 -16.64
C ARG A 624 -17.15 -3.88 -15.84
N PHE A 625 -17.18 -4.22 -14.56
CA PHE A 625 -16.04 -4.08 -13.66
C PHE A 625 -15.26 -5.39 -13.58
N SER A 626 -13.93 -5.29 -13.72
CA SER A 626 -13.01 -6.44 -13.75
C SER A 626 -12.34 -6.73 -12.41
N THR A 627 -12.35 -5.76 -11.50
CA THR A 627 -11.65 -5.80 -10.22
C THR A 627 -12.62 -5.97 -9.04
N PRO A 628 -12.29 -6.81 -8.04
CA PRO A 628 -13.20 -7.14 -6.93
C PRO A 628 -13.75 -5.92 -6.14
N PRO A 629 -12.95 -4.89 -5.79
CA PRO A 629 -13.47 -3.74 -5.05
C PRO A 629 -14.58 -3.00 -5.82
N PHE A 630 -14.41 -2.83 -7.12
CA PHE A 630 -15.38 -2.13 -7.96
C PHE A 630 -16.60 -2.99 -8.29
N GLN A 631 -16.44 -4.31 -8.45
CA GLN A 631 -17.56 -5.24 -8.58
C GLN A 631 -18.47 -5.19 -7.34
N ALA A 632 -17.88 -5.27 -6.15
CA ALA A 632 -18.62 -5.20 -4.89
C ALA A 632 -19.32 -3.84 -4.73
N GLN A 633 -18.61 -2.74 -5.00
CA GLN A 633 -19.18 -1.40 -4.89
C GLN A 633 -20.31 -1.15 -5.90
N PHE A 634 -20.14 -1.62 -7.14
CA PHE A 634 -21.19 -1.50 -8.16
C PHE A 634 -22.45 -2.26 -7.77
N GLN A 635 -22.32 -3.46 -7.18
CA GLN A 635 -23.48 -4.21 -6.66
C GLN A 635 -24.23 -3.42 -5.57
N GLN A 636 -23.50 -2.78 -4.65
CA GLN A 636 -24.10 -1.94 -3.60
C GLN A 636 -24.81 -0.70 -4.19
N LEU A 637 -24.17 -0.05 -5.16
CA LEU A 637 -24.74 1.11 -5.85
C LEU A 637 -25.99 0.71 -6.63
N ALA A 638 -25.96 -0.45 -7.30
CA ALA A 638 -27.09 -1.00 -8.05
C ALA A 638 -28.30 -1.33 -7.16
N ALA A 639 -28.06 -1.81 -5.94
CA ALA A 639 -29.13 -2.13 -5.00
C ALA A 639 -29.82 -0.88 -4.40
N SER A 640 -29.14 0.27 -4.38
CA SER A 640 -29.58 1.44 -3.59
C SER A 640 -29.93 2.67 -4.43
N ARG A 641 -29.16 2.98 -5.47
CA ARG A 641 -29.23 4.28 -6.17
C ARG A 641 -29.44 4.19 -7.68
N LEU A 642 -29.15 3.05 -8.32
CA LEU A 642 -29.27 2.92 -9.78
C LEU A 642 -30.68 2.46 -10.20
N PRO A 643 -31.11 2.80 -11.43
CA PRO A 643 -32.34 2.25 -12.00
C PRO A 643 -32.20 0.74 -12.23
N SER A 644 -33.29 0.00 -12.01
CA SER A 644 -33.34 -1.45 -12.26
C SER A 644 -33.30 -1.78 -13.75
N SER A 645 -32.89 -2.99 -14.12
CA SER A 645 -32.88 -3.45 -15.52
C SER A 645 -34.25 -3.37 -16.20
N ASP A 646 -35.35 -3.57 -15.46
CA ASP A 646 -36.72 -3.36 -15.95
C ASP A 646 -36.97 -1.89 -16.32
N VAL A 647 -36.53 -0.94 -15.49
CA VAL A 647 -36.61 0.50 -15.81
C VAL A 647 -35.82 0.82 -17.07
N ILE A 648 -34.61 0.26 -17.24
CA ILE A 648 -33.80 0.45 -18.46
C ILE A 648 -34.57 -0.02 -19.71
N ALA A 649 -35.10 -1.24 -19.68
CA ALA A 649 -35.81 -1.83 -20.82
C ALA A 649 -37.10 -1.07 -21.15
N ARG A 650 -37.88 -0.67 -20.14
CA ARG A 650 -39.11 0.12 -20.33
C ARG A 650 -38.79 1.52 -20.86
N HIS A 651 -37.72 2.16 -20.39
CA HIS A 651 -37.34 3.49 -20.85
C HIS A 651 -36.91 3.47 -22.33
N ASP A 652 -36.20 2.43 -22.77
CA ASP A 652 -35.88 2.23 -24.19
C ASP A 652 -37.15 2.12 -25.05
N ALA A 653 -38.14 1.35 -24.58
CA ALA A 653 -39.42 1.21 -25.27
C ALA A 653 -40.21 2.53 -25.35
N VAL A 654 -40.23 3.31 -24.25
CA VAL A 654 -40.81 4.66 -24.20
C VAL A 654 -40.12 5.58 -25.20
N THR A 655 -38.78 5.60 -25.19
CA THR A 655 -37.98 6.45 -26.07
C THR A 655 -38.24 6.12 -27.53
N ALA A 656 -38.33 4.83 -27.87
CA ALA A 656 -38.64 4.37 -29.22
C ALA A 656 -40.06 4.74 -29.65
N ALA A 657 -41.06 4.61 -28.78
CA ALA A 657 -42.44 5.01 -29.06
C ALA A 657 -42.55 6.52 -29.29
N TRP A 658 -41.93 7.33 -28.41
CA TRP A 658 -41.91 8.78 -28.53
C TRP A 658 -41.30 9.25 -29.85
N ARG A 659 -40.13 8.68 -30.23
CA ARG A 659 -39.44 9.00 -31.48
C ARG A 659 -40.22 8.61 -32.75
N ARG A 660 -41.14 7.65 -32.68
CA ARG A 660 -42.02 7.26 -33.81
C ARG A 660 -43.31 8.07 -33.87
N GLY A 661 -43.59 8.91 -32.88
CA GLY A 661 -44.84 9.67 -32.78
C GLY A 661 -45.96 8.97 -32.01
N ASP A 662 -45.70 7.79 -31.43
CA ASP A 662 -46.67 7.03 -30.62
C ASP A 662 -46.78 7.64 -29.20
N ALA A 663 -47.12 8.93 -29.10
CA ALA A 663 -47.02 9.72 -27.86
C ALA A 663 -47.87 9.14 -26.71
N GLN A 664 -49.06 8.61 -27.00
CA GLN A 664 -49.92 7.98 -25.99
C GLN A 664 -49.28 6.72 -25.39
N GLN A 665 -48.64 5.90 -26.23
CA GLN A 665 -47.93 4.71 -25.76
C GLN A 665 -46.71 5.08 -24.92
N ALA A 666 -45.96 6.12 -25.31
CA ALA A 666 -44.82 6.61 -24.55
C ALA A 666 -45.24 7.15 -23.16
N LEU A 667 -46.31 7.95 -23.09
CA LEU A 667 -46.83 8.47 -21.82
C LEU A 667 -47.37 7.36 -20.91
N ALA A 668 -48.09 6.38 -21.47
CA ALA A 668 -48.56 5.22 -20.74
C ALA A 668 -47.39 4.37 -20.19
N GLY A 669 -46.33 4.19 -21.00
CA GLY A 669 -45.12 3.49 -20.59
C GLY A 669 -44.39 4.19 -19.42
N LEU A 670 -44.29 5.52 -19.45
CA LEU A 670 -43.73 6.31 -18.34
C LEU A 670 -44.59 6.26 -17.08
N GLN A 671 -45.93 6.31 -17.21
CA GLN A 671 -46.85 6.17 -16.08
C GLN A 671 -46.79 4.79 -15.42
N ALA A 672 -46.52 3.75 -16.22
CA ALA A 672 -46.41 2.36 -15.75
C ALA A 672 -45.02 2.02 -15.20
N MET A 673 -44.13 2.99 -15.00
CA MET A 673 -42.79 2.75 -14.44
C MET A 673 -42.88 2.30 -12.97
N PRO A 674 -42.09 1.30 -12.55
CA PRO A 674 -42.05 0.89 -11.15
C PRO A 674 -41.49 2.01 -10.27
N ALA A 675 -41.97 2.07 -9.02
CA ALA A 675 -41.42 2.98 -8.03
C ALA A 675 -39.96 2.62 -7.71
N GLY A 676 -39.11 3.64 -7.54
CA GLY A 676 -37.68 3.46 -7.28
C GLY A 676 -36.94 4.78 -7.09
N PRO A 677 -35.60 4.74 -6.99
CA PRO A 677 -34.77 5.93 -6.70
C PRO A 677 -34.83 7.01 -7.79
N TRP A 678 -35.41 6.72 -8.96
CA TRP A 678 -35.52 7.62 -10.12
C TRP A 678 -36.96 8.04 -10.45
N SER A 679 -37.93 7.72 -9.58
CA SER A 679 -39.34 8.00 -9.86
C SER A 679 -39.66 9.48 -10.04
N ASP A 680 -39.00 10.38 -9.32
CA ASP A 680 -39.16 11.83 -9.46
C ASP A 680 -38.60 12.36 -10.80
N VAL A 681 -37.47 11.84 -11.28
CA VAL A 681 -36.93 12.21 -12.62
C VAL A 681 -37.85 11.69 -13.72
N LEU A 682 -38.33 10.45 -13.61
CA LEU A 682 -39.29 9.88 -14.56
C LEU A 682 -40.64 10.64 -14.54
N ALA A 683 -41.08 11.10 -13.37
CA ALA A 683 -42.28 11.92 -13.25
C ALA A 683 -42.10 13.31 -13.89
N ALA A 684 -40.92 13.92 -13.75
CA ALA A 684 -40.59 15.18 -14.43
C ALA A 684 -40.55 15.00 -15.95
N GLU A 685 -39.95 13.91 -16.44
CA GLU A 685 -39.95 13.56 -17.87
C GLU A 685 -41.39 13.36 -18.40
N LEU A 686 -42.22 12.61 -17.67
CA LEU A 686 -43.62 12.41 -18.01
C LEU A 686 -44.38 13.74 -18.10
N ALA A 687 -44.21 14.63 -17.12
CA ALA A 687 -44.85 15.94 -17.09
C ALA A 687 -44.41 16.80 -18.29
N HIS A 688 -43.10 16.80 -18.59
CA HIS A 688 -42.55 17.53 -19.72
C HIS A 688 -43.10 17.01 -21.07
N LYS A 689 -43.06 15.69 -21.30
CA LYS A 689 -43.60 15.08 -22.52
C LYS A 689 -45.10 15.30 -22.67
N LYS A 690 -45.85 15.26 -21.56
CA LYS A 690 -47.29 15.59 -21.58
C LYS A 690 -47.52 17.04 -22.00
N ALA A 691 -46.75 17.99 -21.45
CA ALA A 691 -46.84 19.40 -21.82
C ALA A 691 -46.52 19.63 -23.31
N LEU A 692 -45.50 18.96 -23.86
CA LEU A 692 -45.20 19.03 -25.30
C LEU A 692 -46.35 18.50 -26.16
N LEU A 693 -46.95 17.37 -25.77
CA LEU A 693 -48.10 16.81 -26.50
C LEU A 693 -49.31 17.76 -26.47
N ASP A 694 -49.59 18.37 -25.32
CA ASP A 694 -50.68 19.35 -25.17
C ASP A 694 -50.42 20.62 -26.00
N GLN A 695 -49.17 21.11 -26.01
CA GLN A 695 -48.75 22.24 -26.86
C GLN A 695 -48.92 21.91 -28.35
N TYR A 696 -48.51 20.71 -28.78
CA TYR A 696 -48.70 20.26 -30.16
C TYR A 696 -50.18 20.16 -30.53
N ALA A 697 -51.01 19.59 -29.67
CA ALA A 697 -52.45 19.50 -29.90
C ALA A 697 -53.10 20.89 -30.00
N GLN A 698 -52.65 21.85 -29.20
CA GLN A 698 -53.11 23.24 -29.28
C GLN A 698 -52.64 23.92 -30.57
N LEU A 699 -51.40 23.69 -30.99
CA LEU A 699 -50.84 24.21 -32.25
C LEU A 699 -51.67 23.76 -33.45
N GLN A 700 -52.02 22.47 -33.49
CA GLN A 700 -52.85 21.89 -34.56
C GLN A 700 -54.26 22.50 -34.61
N LYS A 701 -54.85 22.86 -33.46
CA LYS A 701 -56.16 23.53 -33.40
C LYS A 701 -56.14 24.96 -33.93
N THR A 702 -55.02 25.66 -33.77
CA THR A 702 -54.84 27.06 -34.20
C THR A 702 -54.34 27.19 -35.64
N HIS A 703 -54.31 26.10 -36.41
CA HIS A 703 -53.78 26.11 -37.77
C HIS A 703 -54.62 27.04 -38.68
N GLY A 704 -53.99 28.12 -39.18
CA GLY A 704 -54.64 29.16 -39.99
C GLY A 704 -55.10 30.40 -39.20
N ASP A 705 -54.96 30.41 -37.87
CA ASP A 705 -55.17 31.61 -37.05
C ASP A 705 -53.98 32.58 -37.13
N LYS A 706 -54.22 33.86 -36.80
CA LYS A 706 -53.18 34.90 -36.76
C LYS A 706 -52.04 34.61 -35.77
N ASP A 707 -52.31 33.79 -34.75
CA ASP A 707 -51.34 33.45 -33.70
C ASP A 707 -50.54 32.17 -34.01
N TYR A 708 -50.84 31.48 -35.13
CA TYR A 708 -50.23 30.20 -35.48
C TYR A 708 -48.70 30.29 -35.58
N ASP A 709 -48.19 31.26 -36.33
CA ASP A 709 -46.75 31.45 -36.57
C ASP A 709 -45.97 31.61 -35.26
N GLN A 710 -46.48 32.40 -34.32
CA GLN A 710 -45.84 32.64 -33.04
C GLN A 710 -45.86 31.38 -32.14
N ARG A 711 -46.96 30.63 -32.16
CA ARG A 711 -47.08 29.36 -31.43
C ARG A 711 -46.19 28.28 -32.02
N LEU A 712 -46.09 28.21 -33.35
CA LEU A 712 -45.25 27.27 -34.08
C LEU A 712 -43.76 27.48 -33.74
N LEU A 713 -43.27 28.72 -33.79
CA LEU A 713 -41.89 29.04 -33.42
C LEU A 713 -41.62 28.77 -31.94
N SER A 714 -42.58 29.06 -31.05
CA SER A 714 -42.44 28.77 -29.62
C SER A 714 -42.41 27.26 -29.34
N PHE A 715 -43.23 26.48 -30.04
CA PHE A 715 -43.22 25.02 -29.94
C PHE A 715 -41.91 24.44 -30.48
N TYR A 716 -41.47 24.86 -31.68
CA TYR A 716 -40.19 24.42 -32.26
C TYR A 716 -38.99 24.70 -31.33
N ALA A 717 -38.98 25.86 -30.67
CA ALA A 717 -37.96 26.21 -29.68
C ALA A 717 -37.90 25.24 -28.49
N SER A 718 -39.05 24.70 -28.09
CA SER A 718 -39.18 23.80 -26.93
C SER A 718 -38.78 22.35 -27.21
N LEU A 719 -38.67 21.94 -28.48
CA LEU A 719 -38.36 20.56 -28.87
C LEU A 719 -36.86 20.26 -28.74
N ASP A 720 -36.49 19.06 -28.35
CA ASP A 720 -35.11 18.58 -28.39
C ASP A 720 -34.84 17.82 -29.72
N PRO A 721 -33.77 18.17 -30.48
CA PRO A 721 -33.45 17.53 -31.76
C PRO A 721 -33.18 16.03 -31.71
N ALA A 722 -32.65 15.53 -30.59
CA ALA A 722 -32.30 14.13 -30.40
C ALA A 722 -33.48 13.30 -29.88
N THR A 723 -34.39 13.87 -29.07
CA THR A 723 -35.51 13.11 -28.50
C THR A 723 -36.81 13.29 -29.26
N ASP A 724 -37.11 14.48 -29.76
CA ASP A 724 -38.45 14.85 -30.26
C ASP A 724 -38.54 14.83 -31.79
N VAL A 725 -37.82 13.88 -32.39
CA VAL A 725 -37.58 13.74 -33.83
C VAL A 725 -38.88 13.78 -34.64
N TRP A 726 -39.92 13.06 -34.19
CA TRP A 726 -41.20 13.02 -34.89
C TRP A 726 -41.91 14.37 -34.94
N PHE A 727 -41.93 15.12 -33.83
CA PHE A 727 -42.56 16.45 -33.79
C PHE A 727 -41.82 17.44 -34.69
N LEU A 728 -40.48 17.37 -34.72
CA LEU A 728 -39.67 18.19 -35.62
C LEU A 728 -39.98 17.86 -37.09
N GLN A 729 -40.10 16.58 -37.43
CA GLN A 729 -40.49 16.16 -38.77
C GLN A 729 -41.91 16.61 -39.15
N SER A 730 -42.86 16.56 -38.20
CA SER A 730 -44.26 16.90 -38.49
C SER A 730 -44.48 18.38 -38.76
N ILE A 731 -43.71 19.27 -38.10
CA ILE A 731 -43.80 20.73 -38.29
C ILE A 731 -42.74 21.29 -39.26
N GLN A 732 -41.86 20.45 -39.80
CA GLN A 732 -40.69 20.88 -40.58
C GLN A 732 -41.06 21.81 -41.74
N LYS A 733 -42.14 21.50 -42.46
CA LYS A 733 -42.60 22.30 -43.61
C LYS A 733 -43.07 23.69 -43.19
N ASP A 734 -43.83 23.76 -42.11
CA ASP A 734 -44.41 25.01 -41.62
C ASP A 734 -43.31 25.91 -41.04
N VAL A 735 -42.35 25.32 -40.32
CA VAL A 735 -41.17 26.05 -39.82
C VAL A 735 -40.32 26.55 -40.98
N ALA A 736 -40.04 25.72 -42.00
CA ALA A 736 -39.26 26.13 -43.17
C ALA A 736 -39.91 27.30 -43.94
N ALA A 737 -41.24 27.33 -44.03
CA ALA A 737 -41.98 28.41 -44.67
C ALA A 737 -41.86 29.75 -43.92
N LEU A 738 -41.66 29.72 -42.60
CA LEU A 738 -41.51 30.91 -41.76
C LEU A 738 -40.05 31.28 -41.48
N HIS A 739 -39.14 30.32 -41.60
CA HIS A 739 -37.75 30.44 -41.15
C HIS A 739 -37.07 31.69 -41.71
N ASP A 740 -37.02 31.83 -43.04
CA ASP A 740 -36.29 32.92 -43.68
C ASP A 740 -36.90 34.30 -43.38
N LYS A 741 -38.24 34.37 -43.32
CA LYS A 741 -38.97 35.60 -43.00
C LYS A 741 -38.79 35.99 -41.52
N ALA A 742 -38.79 35.02 -40.61
CA ALA A 742 -38.57 35.24 -39.20
C ALA A 742 -37.11 35.64 -38.93
N LEU A 743 -36.15 35.01 -39.61
CA LEU A 743 -34.72 35.33 -39.52
C LEU A 743 -34.43 36.75 -40.02
N ALA A 744 -34.97 37.13 -41.19
CA ALA A 744 -34.85 38.49 -41.72
C ALA A 744 -35.43 39.52 -40.74
N ARG A 745 -36.60 39.24 -40.15
CA ARG A 745 -37.21 40.09 -39.13
C ARG A 745 -36.35 40.20 -37.86
N ALA A 746 -35.73 39.10 -37.43
CA ALA A 746 -34.83 39.10 -36.28
C ALA A 746 -33.61 40.00 -36.52
N GLN A 747 -33.02 39.89 -37.72
CA GLN A 747 -31.90 40.72 -38.14
C GLN A 747 -32.28 42.20 -38.19
N ASP A 748 -33.44 42.54 -38.77
CA ASP A 748 -33.94 43.91 -38.81
C ASP A 748 -34.16 44.50 -37.40
N LEU A 749 -34.68 43.70 -36.47
CA LEU A 749 -34.85 44.09 -35.08
C LEU A 749 -33.50 44.37 -34.39
N MET A 750 -32.49 43.53 -34.62
CA MET A 750 -31.15 43.74 -34.07
C MET A 750 -30.45 44.97 -34.68
N LEU A 751 -30.56 45.17 -35.98
CA LEU A 751 -30.03 46.37 -36.64
C LEU A 751 -30.73 47.65 -36.16
N ARG A 752 -32.05 47.58 -35.95
CA ARG A 752 -32.82 48.68 -35.34
C ARG A 752 -32.35 48.96 -33.91
N ALA A 753 -32.16 47.93 -33.09
CA ALA A 753 -31.64 48.07 -31.74
C ALA A 753 -30.26 48.74 -31.74
N GLN A 754 -29.37 48.33 -32.65
CA GLN A 754 -28.05 48.93 -32.80
C GLN A 754 -28.11 50.41 -33.16
N SER A 755 -29.02 50.79 -34.07
CA SER A 755 -29.23 52.19 -34.46
C SER A 755 -29.74 53.03 -33.29
N LEU A 756 -30.75 52.54 -32.56
CA LEU A 756 -31.31 53.20 -31.39
C LEU A 756 -30.27 53.34 -30.26
N TRP A 757 -29.47 52.29 -30.03
CA TRP A 757 -28.38 52.32 -29.06
C TRP A 757 -27.31 53.35 -29.40
N LYS A 758 -26.91 53.44 -30.69
CA LYS A 758 -25.97 54.47 -31.16
C LYS A 758 -26.54 55.89 -30.96
N GLN A 759 -27.83 56.08 -31.21
CA GLN A 759 -28.50 57.38 -31.00
C GLN A 759 -28.52 57.76 -29.51
N TYR A 760 -28.90 56.83 -28.62
CA TYR A 760 -28.85 57.03 -27.17
C TYR A 760 -27.44 57.41 -26.69
N ARG A 761 -26.41 56.68 -27.16
CA ARG A 761 -25.01 56.95 -26.80
C ARG A 761 -24.52 58.31 -27.32
N ALA A 762 -25.02 58.77 -28.46
CA ALA A 762 -24.67 60.06 -29.04
C ALA A 762 -25.37 61.24 -28.34
N GLY A 763 -26.60 61.05 -27.85
CA GLY A 763 -27.36 62.03 -27.06
C GLY A 763 -26.80 62.25 -25.64
N GLY A 764 -25.96 61.32 -25.17
CA GLY A 764 -25.45 61.28 -23.81
C GLY A 764 -26.40 60.48 -22.92
N SER A 765 -25.83 59.64 -22.04
CA SER A 765 -26.64 58.82 -21.13
C SER A 765 -27.47 59.69 -20.19
N ILE A 766 -28.56 59.11 -19.66
CA ILE A 766 -29.47 59.82 -18.75
C ILE A 766 -28.67 60.32 -17.54
N GLY A 767 -28.54 61.65 -17.44
CA GLY A 767 -27.71 62.33 -16.46
C GLY A 767 -28.29 62.30 -15.04
N GLY A 768 -27.44 62.53 -14.03
CA GLY A 768 -27.89 62.65 -12.64
C GLY A 768 -28.88 63.81 -12.43
N THR A 769 -28.65 64.93 -13.11
CA THR A 769 -29.52 66.12 -13.07
C THR A 769 -30.91 65.83 -13.66
N GLN A 770 -30.97 65.18 -14.82
CA GLN A 770 -32.24 64.76 -15.46
C GLN A 770 -33.06 63.81 -14.57
N ARG A 771 -32.38 62.96 -13.79
CA ARG A 771 -33.03 62.05 -12.83
C ARG A 771 -33.64 62.79 -11.64
N LEU A 772 -32.99 63.84 -11.14
CA LEU A 772 -33.40 64.63 -9.98
C LEU A 772 -34.46 65.72 -10.27
N GLU A 773 -34.74 66.03 -11.54
CA GLU A 773 -35.75 67.03 -11.90
C GLU A 773 -37.13 66.71 -11.32
N ALA A 774 -37.81 67.75 -10.81
CA ALA A 774 -39.15 67.69 -10.20
C ALA A 774 -40.28 67.25 -11.16
N GLY A 775 -39.96 66.99 -12.43
CA GLY A 775 -40.86 66.45 -13.45
C GLY A 775 -40.12 65.57 -14.45
N ILE A 776 -40.82 65.14 -15.50
CA ILE A 776 -40.22 64.39 -16.62
C ILE A 776 -39.86 65.41 -17.71
N SER A 777 -38.57 65.78 -17.80
CA SER A 777 -38.13 66.66 -18.88
C SER A 777 -38.29 66.03 -20.26
N PRO A 778 -38.39 66.86 -21.32
CA PRO A 778 -38.34 66.38 -22.69
C PRO A 778 -37.10 65.53 -22.98
N GLY A 779 -35.93 65.94 -22.45
CA GLY A 779 -34.66 65.22 -22.60
C GLY A 779 -34.65 63.86 -21.90
N PHE A 780 -35.15 63.76 -20.66
CA PHE A 780 -35.30 62.46 -20.00
C PHE A 780 -36.23 61.55 -20.81
N ARG A 781 -37.35 62.08 -21.31
CA ARG A 781 -38.34 61.30 -22.05
C ARG A 781 -37.79 60.78 -23.38
N SER A 782 -37.00 61.58 -24.11
CA SER A 782 -36.38 61.14 -25.36
C SER A 782 -35.36 60.04 -25.13
N GLU A 783 -34.44 60.23 -24.18
CA GLU A 783 -33.38 59.25 -23.90
C GLU A 783 -33.94 57.96 -23.31
N ALA A 784 -34.89 58.05 -22.38
CA ALA A 784 -35.56 56.87 -21.82
C ALA A 784 -36.29 56.06 -22.92
N ARG A 785 -36.91 56.74 -23.89
CA ARG A 785 -37.58 56.08 -25.01
C ARG A 785 -36.59 55.40 -25.96
N LEU A 786 -35.48 56.05 -26.30
CA LEU A 786 -34.43 55.45 -27.13
C LEU A 786 -33.88 54.18 -26.48
N LEU A 787 -33.59 54.22 -25.17
CA LEU A 787 -33.10 53.07 -24.40
C LEU A 787 -34.14 51.94 -24.33
N SER A 788 -35.39 52.27 -24.00
CA SER A 788 -36.48 51.29 -23.92
C SER A 788 -36.80 50.64 -25.27
N ASP A 789 -36.81 51.42 -26.36
CA ASP A 789 -37.06 50.91 -27.71
C ASP A 789 -35.88 50.06 -28.21
N ALA A 790 -34.64 50.44 -27.87
CA ALA A 790 -33.44 49.64 -28.17
C ALA A 790 -33.49 48.29 -27.47
N GLN A 791 -33.80 48.28 -26.16
CA GLN A 791 -33.95 47.06 -25.38
C GLN A 791 -35.06 46.17 -25.93
N THR A 792 -36.24 46.73 -26.20
CA THR A 792 -37.38 45.98 -26.73
C THR A 792 -37.03 45.33 -28.07
N SER A 793 -36.37 46.07 -28.96
CA SER A 793 -35.97 45.57 -30.28
C SER A 793 -34.91 44.47 -30.16
N ALA A 794 -33.89 44.65 -29.30
CA ALA A 794 -32.84 43.67 -29.09
C ALA A 794 -33.38 42.36 -28.49
N GLN A 795 -34.23 42.45 -27.46
CA GLN A 795 -34.84 41.30 -26.82
C GLN A 795 -35.77 40.54 -27.77
N GLN A 796 -36.56 41.25 -28.58
CA GLN A 796 -37.42 40.61 -29.59
C GLN A 796 -36.60 39.92 -30.68
N GLY A 797 -35.56 40.57 -31.19
CA GLY A 797 -34.68 39.99 -32.22
C GLY A 797 -33.98 38.73 -31.71
N MET A 798 -33.36 38.82 -30.53
CA MET A 798 -32.66 37.69 -29.92
C MET A 798 -33.60 36.53 -29.60
N ARG A 799 -34.81 36.82 -29.10
CA ARG A 799 -35.84 35.80 -28.86
C ARG A 799 -36.18 35.01 -30.13
N ILE A 800 -36.26 35.67 -31.28
CA ILE A 800 -36.53 34.98 -32.56
C ILE A 800 -35.33 34.10 -32.96
N TYR A 801 -34.09 34.57 -32.82
CA TYR A 801 -32.89 33.75 -33.05
C TYR A 801 -32.89 32.49 -32.16
N THR A 802 -33.16 32.66 -30.86
CA THR A 802 -33.29 31.53 -29.92
C THR A 802 -34.42 30.58 -30.33
N GLN A 803 -35.58 31.12 -30.72
CA GLN A 803 -36.72 30.31 -31.14
C GLN A 803 -36.42 29.51 -32.41
N LEU A 804 -35.69 30.08 -33.36
CA LEU A 804 -35.28 29.42 -34.60
C LEU A 804 -34.08 28.50 -34.43
N LYS A 805 -33.39 28.55 -33.28
CA LYS A 805 -32.10 27.87 -33.06
C LYS A 805 -31.08 28.20 -34.16
N ALA A 806 -31.12 29.44 -34.63
CA ALA A 806 -30.27 29.92 -35.71
C ALA A 806 -29.04 30.63 -35.13
N ASP A 807 -27.91 30.50 -35.82
CA ASP A 807 -26.72 31.27 -35.49
C ASP A 807 -26.95 32.77 -35.71
N HIS A 808 -26.30 33.59 -34.88
CA HIS A 808 -26.32 35.04 -34.98
C HIS A 808 -24.93 35.63 -34.80
N PRO A 809 -24.67 36.84 -35.32
CA PRO A 809 -23.40 37.54 -35.10
C PRO A 809 -23.10 37.75 -33.61
N ALA A 810 -21.88 37.44 -33.16
CA ALA A 810 -21.46 37.64 -31.76
C ALA A 810 -21.57 39.10 -31.27
N ASP A 811 -21.55 40.07 -32.18
CA ASP A 811 -21.75 41.48 -31.85
C ASP A 811 -23.19 41.78 -31.36
N PHE A 812 -24.16 40.94 -31.73
CA PHE A 812 -25.54 41.06 -31.25
C PHE A 812 -25.70 40.64 -29.79
N ASP A 813 -24.93 39.65 -29.32
CA ASP A 813 -24.89 39.29 -27.90
C ASP A 813 -24.30 40.42 -27.06
N ARG A 814 -23.18 40.99 -27.52
CA ARG A 814 -22.56 42.15 -26.86
C ARG A 814 -23.51 43.35 -26.82
N LEU A 815 -24.17 43.64 -27.94
CA LEU A 815 -25.15 44.73 -28.03
C LEU A 815 -26.29 44.54 -27.03
N LEU A 816 -26.86 43.33 -26.94
CA LEU A 816 -27.93 43.04 -25.98
C LEU A 816 -27.43 43.21 -24.53
N ALA A 817 -26.26 42.66 -24.20
CA ALA A 817 -25.66 42.78 -22.87
C ALA A 817 -25.38 44.24 -22.48
N ASP A 818 -24.86 45.05 -23.40
CA ASP A 818 -24.59 46.48 -23.17
C ASP A 818 -25.87 47.27 -22.91
N ILE A 819 -26.92 47.04 -23.72
CA ILE A 819 -28.22 47.68 -23.55
C ILE A 819 -28.86 47.26 -22.21
N GLU A 820 -28.82 45.98 -21.86
CA GLU A 820 -29.38 45.49 -20.59
C GLU A 820 -28.62 46.02 -19.37
N ALA A 821 -27.29 46.08 -19.45
CA ALA A 821 -26.46 46.65 -18.39
C ALA A 821 -26.81 48.13 -18.15
N GLU A 822 -26.96 48.91 -19.21
CA GLU A 822 -27.35 50.32 -19.14
C GLU A 822 -28.77 50.49 -18.61
N THR A 823 -29.76 49.74 -19.11
CA THR A 823 -31.14 49.78 -18.59
C THR A 823 -31.15 49.49 -17.09
N ASN A 824 -30.43 48.46 -16.65
CA ASN A 824 -30.34 48.09 -15.24
C ASN A 824 -29.66 49.18 -14.40
N LEU A 825 -28.58 49.78 -14.91
CA LEU A 825 -27.89 50.90 -14.26
C LEU A 825 -28.83 52.09 -14.06
N GLN A 826 -29.59 52.47 -15.10
CA GLN A 826 -30.50 53.60 -15.05
C GLN A 826 -31.67 53.36 -14.09
N ARG A 827 -32.23 52.14 -14.08
CA ARG A 827 -33.28 51.75 -13.12
C ARG A 827 -32.79 51.75 -11.68
N ARG A 828 -31.60 51.18 -11.41
CA ARG A 828 -31.00 51.20 -10.06
C ARG A 828 -30.78 52.63 -9.59
N SER A 829 -30.18 53.47 -10.43
CA SER A 829 -29.92 54.87 -10.11
C SER A 829 -31.20 55.66 -9.80
N LEU A 830 -32.30 55.42 -10.52
CA LEU A 830 -33.60 56.03 -10.19
C LEU A 830 -34.17 55.50 -8.87
N THR A 831 -34.01 54.21 -8.60
CA THR A 831 -34.53 53.56 -7.38
C THR A 831 -33.82 54.06 -6.12
N GLU A 832 -32.53 54.40 -6.22
CA GLU A 832 -31.76 55.05 -5.15
C GLU A 832 -32.31 56.43 -4.79
N LEU A 833 -32.94 57.13 -5.74
CA LEU A 833 -33.56 58.44 -5.54
C LEU A 833 -34.96 58.38 -4.90
N ARG A 834 -35.42 57.22 -4.41
CA ARG A 834 -36.76 57.07 -3.80
C ARG A 834 -37.04 57.99 -2.60
N MET A 835 -35.99 58.41 -1.89
CA MET A 835 -36.10 59.30 -0.74
C MET A 835 -36.13 60.78 -1.14
N VAL A 836 -35.85 61.08 -2.42
CA VAL A 836 -35.67 62.44 -2.96
C VAL A 836 -36.76 62.78 -3.99
N LEU A 837 -37.25 61.80 -4.73
CA LEU A 837 -38.30 61.97 -5.74
C LEU A 837 -39.69 61.60 -5.20
N ASP A 838 -40.71 62.31 -5.65
CA ASP A 838 -42.11 61.93 -5.44
C ASP A 838 -42.36 60.48 -5.94
N PRO A 839 -43.06 59.62 -5.17
CA PRO A 839 -43.31 58.23 -5.56
C PRO A 839 -44.04 58.06 -6.90
N GLY A 840 -44.98 58.95 -7.22
CA GLY A 840 -45.71 58.94 -8.49
C GLY A 840 -44.79 59.31 -9.66
N LEU A 841 -43.93 60.31 -9.47
CA LEU A 841 -42.92 60.70 -10.45
C LEU A 841 -41.87 59.61 -10.68
N LEU A 842 -41.38 58.97 -9.60
CA LEU A 842 -40.42 57.86 -9.69
C LEU A 842 -41.01 56.70 -10.50
N LYS A 843 -42.26 56.31 -10.22
CA LYS A 843 -42.97 55.26 -10.96
C LYS A 843 -43.10 55.62 -12.45
N ALA A 844 -43.42 56.87 -12.77
CA ALA A 844 -43.54 57.33 -14.15
C ALA A 844 -42.18 57.35 -14.89
N LYS A 845 -41.09 57.77 -14.23
CA LYS A 845 -39.73 57.73 -14.80
C LYS A 845 -39.26 56.29 -15.04
N LEU A 846 -39.49 55.38 -14.09
CA LEU A 846 -39.16 53.95 -14.24
C LEU A 846 -39.96 53.27 -15.35
N ALA A 847 -41.23 53.67 -15.57
CA ALA A 847 -42.05 53.14 -16.65
C ALA A 847 -41.52 53.53 -18.04
N LEU A 848 -40.89 54.72 -18.18
CA LEU A 848 -40.34 55.19 -19.46
C LEU A 848 -39.04 54.50 -19.85
N ILE A 849 -38.25 54.03 -18.89
CA ILE A 849 -36.98 53.32 -19.16
C ILE A 849 -37.22 51.86 -19.61
N GLY A 850 -38.40 51.30 -19.34
CA GLY A 850 -38.71 49.90 -19.63
C GLY A 850 -38.02 48.93 -18.66
N GLY A 851 -38.13 47.62 -18.95
CA GLY A 851 -37.61 46.52 -18.12
C GLY A 851 -38.65 45.90 -17.17
N GLU A 852 -38.44 44.64 -16.78
CA GLU A 852 -39.37 43.92 -15.90
C GLU A 852 -39.55 44.61 -14.55
N GLN A 853 -40.80 44.63 -14.07
CA GLN A 853 -41.11 44.97 -12.68
C GLN A 853 -40.69 43.77 -11.84
N SER A 854 -39.43 43.72 -11.41
CA SER A 854 -39.01 42.74 -10.41
C SER A 854 -39.89 42.95 -9.17
N GLU A 855 -40.54 41.85 -8.80
CA GLU A 855 -41.46 41.70 -7.70
C GLU A 855 -41.01 42.47 -6.45
N THR A 856 -42.02 43.04 -5.78
CA THR A 856 -42.04 43.33 -4.35
C THR A 856 -41.08 42.43 -3.56
N ARG A 857 -39.93 42.99 -3.13
CA ARG A 857 -39.20 42.47 -1.98
C ARG A 857 -40.18 42.40 -0.82
N GLN A 858 -40.48 41.18 -0.39
CA GLN A 858 -40.87 40.95 1.00
C GLN A 858 -39.84 41.65 1.88
N SER A 859 -40.34 42.57 2.71
CA SER A 859 -39.61 43.18 3.83
C SER A 859 -39.07 42.09 4.77
N PRO A 860 -38.02 42.38 5.56
CA PRO A 860 -37.34 41.38 6.40
C PRO A 860 -38.23 40.64 7.38
#